data_AF-A0A817HNL6-F1
#
_entry.id   AF-A0A817HNL6-F1
#
_cell.length_a   1.000
_cell.length_b   1.000
_cell.length_c   1.000
_cell.angle_alpha   90.00
_cell.angle_beta   90.00
_cell.angle_gamma   90.00
#
_symmetry.space_group_name_H-M   'P 1'
#
loop_
_entity.id
_entity.type
_entity.pdbx_description
1 polymer ?
#
loop_
_entity_poly.entity_id
_entity_poly.type
_entity_poly.pdbx_seq_one_letter_code
_entity_poly.pdbx_strand_id
1 'polypeptide(L)'
;MIRIRLIRYECQEHITALVYRINIKVYNSDKLNFNVLYILGYLRFSVSWILLVVFIYLFRQHQRAQFKEKHKMLNEINDNEEQYVKARLDELPSWVFFPDVERAEWVNRIIKQAWPYANQYLDKAVFHDVMIPMIRGTSPALADFSFEKLDLGEIPPRIGGVKVYTDNVRDQIMMDIEVFYAGDAHIKANVKGIVCGIKDIQFVGDIRVILSPLINTIPLIGAVTYFFLRKPSIDFKLTDAGTLVDIPGLNDLMLVQINDIVASMMVLPNRQVFPLVSDLQIGHLRWSNPQGVVRVVIIKAKQLVQADVKLLGTGKSDPFVKVKAQGNVEYKTKTINNSTEPQWNEVFEFVVEQAESDAVEFEVYDEDPGKDDFLGRAQYPINTLVGKEAVDTWLTLQDVKKGSINVCLQYFSLSTQKSTLDIIKKTNSQIGRHETLSEALLVVFIDRCTNLPSSKKTRREPNPFCRIKVDSTERKTQTFESQTNPLFEHISHILCSNPIQQQLTIEVCDARSNNEIIGTFQLPIKQIFDSESMTIDSQAFPLKGLSEPLDNVSIVLRLSLNILFPGSSSPLSEISPTDSNKSFDSNTKSSTNIEQNITKDSLTQASSEGASSGLVHQLISHSEPDKSSSFDSKAHFISDDPDLKSTPYGIIKLGICYAFSRKSLSVTIHTCKNLINVHRDNLPDPYIRVYLMPDFKKDKKKTKSIHDTLNPVYDDLFEWSASLVDIRRQHLYISVKNNSPLFNQEETYMGEIEIDLSNLDPEKTSVAWYALQEPNTSAGGAKEDLEQQGVSSKVASEYDEALTNLRNKLMALEITLVDQLEETIQTFERNLGEMVSNFTESMRANFSQIRELQAYFNDNIVTLCVATVERIVKGELEDEFPDDTRELFTDKDTITNACQTSDEVHRTKIDQREDEMFSRISNWLTTMMDNIHEEEEYKRNRKRIIEISRLIDYLRADIEDM
;
A
#
# COMPACT_ATOMS: atom_id res chain seq x y z
N MET A 1 -63.68 -44.18 -44.63
CA MET A 1 -63.08 -42.99 -45.29
C MET A 1 -63.57 -41.62 -44.78
N ILE A 2 -64.60 -41.50 -43.92
CA ILE A 2 -65.10 -40.17 -43.50
C ILE A 2 -64.29 -39.56 -42.33
N ARG A 3 -63.74 -40.36 -41.40
CA ARG A 3 -62.86 -39.88 -40.32
C ARG A 3 -61.51 -39.27 -40.76
N ILE A 4 -61.06 -39.50 -42.00
CA ILE A 4 -59.84 -38.88 -42.55
C ILE A 4 -60.15 -37.51 -43.21
N ARG A 5 -61.42 -37.18 -43.47
CA ARG A 5 -61.81 -35.88 -44.03
C ARG A 5 -62.09 -34.79 -42.99
N LEU A 6 -62.46 -35.14 -41.74
CA LEU A 6 -62.65 -34.14 -40.67
C LEU A 6 -61.33 -33.54 -40.18
N ILE A 7 -60.31 -34.36 -39.90
CA ILE A 7 -58.99 -33.90 -39.41
C ILE A 7 -58.32 -32.93 -40.42
N ARG A 8 -58.62 -33.09 -41.71
CA ARG A 8 -58.12 -32.20 -42.77
C ARG A 8 -58.82 -30.83 -42.80
N TYR A 9 -60.01 -30.70 -42.21
CA TYR A 9 -60.78 -29.45 -42.19
C TYR A 9 -60.41 -28.58 -40.98
N GLU A 10 -60.27 -29.16 -39.78
CA GLU A 10 -59.84 -28.43 -38.57
C GLU A 10 -58.41 -27.88 -38.69
N CYS A 11 -57.50 -28.61 -39.34
CA CYS A 11 -56.16 -28.09 -39.65
C CYS A 11 -56.18 -26.89 -40.62
N GLN A 12 -57.21 -26.77 -41.46
CA GLN A 12 -57.25 -25.76 -42.52
C GLN A 12 -57.79 -24.40 -42.02
N GLU A 13 -58.69 -24.38 -41.03
CA GLU A 13 -59.08 -23.14 -40.35
C GLU A 13 -57.94 -22.56 -39.49
N HIS A 14 -57.22 -23.40 -38.73
CA HIS A 14 -56.09 -22.91 -37.91
C HIS A 14 -54.94 -22.33 -38.74
N ILE A 15 -54.64 -22.89 -39.91
CA ILE A 15 -53.65 -22.33 -40.84
C ILE A 15 -54.13 -20.99 -41.42
N THR A 16 -55.41 -20.87 -41.77
CA THR A 16 -55.97 -19.63 -42.33
C THR A 16 -55.99 -18.49 -41.31
N ALA A 17 -56.29 -18.79 -40.04
CA ALA A 17 -56.23 -17.82 -38.93
C ALA A 17 -54.79 -17.35 -38.62
N LEU A 18 -53.79 -18.24 -38.76
CA LEU A 18 -52.38 -17.90 -38.57
C LEU A 18 -51.88 -16.94 -39.68
N VAL A 19 -52.24 -17.22 -40.93
CA VAL A 19 -51.92 -16.37 -42.09
C VAL A 19 -52.53 -14.97 -41.95
N TYR A 20 -53.77 -14.86 -41.47
CA TYR A 20 -54.42 -13.54 -41.31
C TYR A 20 -53.82 -12.68 -40.19
N ARG A 21 -53.29 -13.29 -39.11
CA ARG A 21 -52.61 -12.54 -38.03
C ARG A 21 -51.18 -12.10 -38.38
N ILE A 22 -50.46 -12.85 -39.23
CA ILE A 22 -49.12 -12.46 -39.68
C ILE A 22 -49.19 -11.29 -40.69
N ASN A 23 -50.26 -11.21 -41.49
CA ASN A 23 -50.40 -10.22 -42.56
C ASN A 23 -50.73 -8.78 -42.10
N ILE A 24 -50.86 -8.52 -40.78
CA ILE A 24 -51.23 -7.20 -40.23
C ILE A 24 -50.04 -6.48 -39.53
N LYS A 25 -48.82 -7.06 -39.56
CA LYS A 25 -47.61 -6.42 -38.99
C LYS A 25 -46.44 -6.16 -39.95
N VAL A 26 -46.67 -6.24 -41.26
CA VAL A 26 -45.68 -5.89 -42.31
C VAL A 26 -46.29 -4.95 -43.37
N TYR A 27 -47.16 -4.02 -42.96
CA TYR A 27 -47.78 -3.04 -43.85
C TYR A 27 -47.39 -1.60 -43.48
N ASN A 28 -46.09 -1.29 -43.61
CA ASN A 28 -45.57 0.05 -43.95
C ASN A 28 -44.03 0.06 -44.04
N SER A 29 -43.48 -0.49 -45.14
CA SER A 29 -42.24 -0.03 -45.79
C SER A 29 -41.78 -1.04 -46.85
N ASP A 30 -42.58 -1.31 -47.91
CA ASP A 30 -42.06 -2.10 -49.05
C ASP A 30 -42.83 -2.00 -50.39
N LYS A 31 -43.21 -0.78 -50.81
CA LYS A 31 -43.68 -0.56 -52.21
C LYS A 31 -42.57 -0.65 -53.26
N LEU A 32 -41.30 -0.80 -52.87
CA LEU A 32 -40.17 -0.90 -53.79
C LEU A 32 -39.94 -2.35 -54.28
N ASN A 33 -40.19 -3.35 -53.43
CA ASN A 33 -39.72 -4.73 -53.66
C ASN A 33 -40.58 -5.57 -54.62
N PHE A 34 -41.87 -5.25 -54.79
CA PHE A 34 -42.75 -6.02 -55.71
C PHE A 34 -42.42 -5.80 -57.20
N ASN A 35 -42.01 -4.58 -57.58
CA ASN A 35 -41.63 -4.27 -58.96
C ASN A 35 -40.28 -4.91 -59.34
N VAL A 36 -39.35 -5.01 -58.38
CA VAL A 36 -38.03 -5.62 -58.59
C VAL A 36 -38.16 -7.14 -58.80
N LEU A 37 -38.99 -7.83 -58.01
CA LEU A 37 -39.26 -9.26 -58.21
C LEU A 37 -39.90 -9.57 -59.58
N TYR A 38 -40.83 -8.72 -60.04
CA TYR A 38 -41.48 -8.90 -61.34
C TYR A 38 -40.50 -8.74 -62.52
N ILE A 39 -39.61 -7.75 -62.44
CA ILE A 39 -38.56 -7.51 -63.45
C ILE A 39 -37.51 -8.64 -63.46
N LEU A 40 -37.09 -9.13 -62.30
CA LEU A 40 -36.13 -10.25 -62.20
C LEU A 40 -36.70 -11.56 -62.76
N GLY A 41 -38.00 -11.83 -62.54
CA GLY A 41 -38.69 -12.98 -63.14
C GLY A 41 -38.79 -12.89 -64.67
N TYR A 42 -38.98 -11.68 -65.22
CA TYR A 42 -39.04 -11.45 -66.66
C TYR A 42 -37.69 -11.63 -67.37
N LEU A 43 -36.57 -11.33 -66.69
CA LEU A 43 -35.21 -11.34 -67.25
C LEU A 43 -34.46 -12.68 -67.13
N ARG A 44 -35.09 -13.76 -66.65
CA ARG A 44 -34.49 -15.12 -66.54
C ARG A 44 -33.14 -15.17 -65.78
N PHE A 45 -32.95 -14.32 -64.78
CA PHE A 45 -31.76 -14.40 -63.92
C PHE A 45 -31.73 -15.71 -63.11
N SER A 46 -30.56 -16.36 -63.06
CA SER A 46 -30.37 -17.59 -62.27
C SER A 46 -30.58 -17.32 -60.78
N VAL A 47 -31.30 -18.24 -60.12
CA VAL A 47 -31.57 -18.23 -58.66
C VAL A 47 -30.26 -18.12 -57.85
N SER A 48 -29.14 -18.61 -58.39
CA SER A 48 -27.80 -18.49 -57.80
C SER A 48 -27.39 -17.04 -57.48
N TRP A 49 -27.76 -16.06 -58.30
CA TRP A 49 -27.43 -14.65 -58.05
C TRP A 49 -28.27 -14.04 -56.93
N ILE A 50 -29.53 -14.44 -56.82
CA ILE A 50 -30.40 -14.02 -55.70
C ILE A 50 -29.88 -14.64 -54.40
N LEU A 51 -29.52 -15.93 -54.41
CA LEU A 51 -28.89 -16.59 -53.28
C LEU A 51 -27.54 -15.96 -52.89
N LEU A 52 -26.73 -15.52 -53.86
CA LEU A 52 -25.47 -14.83 -53.60
C LEU A 52 -25.68 -13.43 -52.99
N VAL A 53 -26.68 -12.66 -53.45
CA VAL A 53 -27.03 -11.37 -52.83
C VAL A 53 -27.63 -11.56 -51.43
N VAL A 54 -28.47 -12.58 -51.22
CA VAL A 54 -29.00 -12.93 -49.89
C VAL A 54 -27.87 -13.42 -48.98
N PHE A 55 -26.93 -14.22 -49.47
CA PHE A 55 -25.76 -14.66 -48.72
C PHE A 55 -24.86 -13.48 -48.36
N ILE A 56 -24.56 -12.56 -49.29
CA ILE A 56 -23.80 -11.34 -49.00
C ILE A 56 -24.56 -10.43 -48.02
N TYR A 57 -25.89 -10.35 -48.12
CA TYR A 57 -26.71 -9.56 -47.19
C TYR A 57 -26.69 -10.16 -45.78
N LEU A 58 -26.92 -11.48 -45.65
CA LEU A 58 -26.88 -12.19 -44.37
C LEU A 58 -25.46 -12.21 -43.79
N PHE A 59 -24.43 -12.38 -44.62
CA PHE A 59 -23.02 -12.29 -44.21
C PHE A 59 -22.68 -10.87 -43.75
N ARG A 60 -23.10 -9.81 -44.47
CA ARG A 60 -22.93 -8.41 -44.03
C ARG A 60 -23.78 -8.09 -42.79
N GLN A 61 -24.94 -8.72 -42.61
CA GLN A 61 -25.78 -8.56 -41.43
C GLN A 61 -25.16 -9.24 -40.21
N HIS A 62 -24.61 -10.45 -40.38
CA HIS A 62 -23.89 -11.19 -39.35
C HIS A 62 -22.56 -10.51 -38.98
N GLN A 63 -21.78 -10.08 -39.98
CA GLN A 63 -20.60 -9.24 -39.80
C GLN A 63 -20.95 -7.92 -39.09
N ARG A 64 -22.03 -7.22 -39.47
CA ARG A 64 -22.47 -5.99 -38.78
C ARG A 64 -23.01 -6.24 -37.37
N ALA A 65 -23.60 -7.40 -37.11
CA ALA A 65 -24.02 -7.79 -35.76
C ALA A 65 -22.78 -8.02 -34.89
N GLN A 66 -21.83 -8.86 -35.31
CA GLN A 66 -20.58 -9.09 -34.60
C GLN A 66 -19.71 -7.83 -34.49
N PHE A 67 -19.70 -6.96 -35.49
CA PHE A 67 -18.96 -5.69 -35.42
C PHE A 67 -19.60 -4.70 -34.45
N LYS A 68 -20.95 -4.67 -34.34
CA LYS A 68 -21.65 -3.89 -33.31
C LYS A 68 -21.45 -4.47 -31.91
N GLU A 69 -21.43 -5.78 -31.77
CA GLU A 69 -21.20 -6.45 -30.49
C GLU A 69 -19.74 -6.25 -30.05
N LYS A 70 -18.77 -6.39 -30.96
CA LYS A 70 -17.36 -6.03 -30.73
C LYS A 70 -17.16 -4.55 -30.44
N HIS A 71 -17.82 -3.62 -31.15
CA HIS A 71 -17.73 -2.19 -30.81
C HIS A 71 -18.44 -1.84 -29.49
N LYS A 72 -19.49 -2.56 -29.11
CA LYS A 72 -20.11 -2.39 -27.79
C LYS A 72 -19.18 -2.88 -26.69
N MET A 73 -18.55 -4.05 -26.87
CA MET A 73 -17.46 -4.49 -25.99
C MET A 73 -16.27 -3.53 -26.01
N LEU A 74 -15.87 -2.99 -27.16
CA LEU A 74 -14.74 -2.07 -27.25
C LEU A 74 -15.04 -0.73 -26.55
N ASN A 75 -16.27 -0.23 -26.62
CA ASN A 75 -16.68 0.95 -25.86
C ASN A 75 -16.87 0.62 -24.37
N GLU A 76 -17.40 -0.55 -24.01
CA GLU A 76 -17.46 -1.01 -22.61
C GLU A 76 -16.06 -1.24 -22.00
N ILE A 77 -15.06 -1.56 -22.83
CA ILE A 77 -13.63 -1.60 -22.49
C ILE A 77 -13.06 -0.18 -22.44
N ASN A 78 -13.38 0.72 -23.37
CA ASN A 78 -12.93 2.13 -23.36
C ASN A 78 -13.49 2.92 -22.17
N ASP A 79 -14.68 2.57 -21.67
CA ASP A 79 -15.29 3.15 -20.49
C ASP A 79 -14.82 2.46 -19.18
N ASN A 80 -14.11 1.31 -19.26
CA ASN A 80 -13.55 0.57 -18.12
C ASN A 80 -12.11 0.07 -18.40
N GLU A 81 -11.25 0.88 -19.03
CA GLU A 81 -9.92 0.43 -19.46
C GLU A 81 -9.11 -0.09 -18.26
N GLU A 82 -9.26 0.58 -17.11
CA GLU A 82 -8.62 0.24 -15.86
C GLU A 82 -8.96 -1.19 -15.38
N GLN A 83 -10.22 -1.63 -15.48
CA GLN A 83 -10.61 -2.99 -15.07
C GLN A 83 -10.18 -4.05 -16.08
N TYR A 84 -10.22 -3.76 -17.39
CA TYR A 84 -9.81 -4.71 -18.42
C TYR A 84 -8.29 -4.92 -18.43
N VAL A 85 -7.51 -3.86 -18.20
CA VAL A 85 -6.06 -3.93 -18.02
C VAL A 85 -5.72 -4.61 -16.68
N LYS A 86 -6.38 -4.24 -15.57
CA LYS A 86 -6.15 -4.91 -14.27
C LYS A 86 -6.49 -6.40 -14.27
N ALA A 87 -7.51 -6.82 -15.03
CA ALA A 87 -7.87 -8.23 -15.21
C ALA A 87 -6.90 -9.05 -16.08
N ARG A 88 -5.91 -8.41 -16.71
CA ARG A 88 -4.98 -9.05 -17.66
C ARG A 88 -3.49 -8.73 -17.40
N LEU A 89 -3.20 -8.10 -16.25
CA LEU A 89 -1.84 -7.84 -15.76
C LEU A 89 -0.99 -9.11 -15.68
N ASP A 90 -1.59 -10.25 -15.34
CA ASP A 90 -0.91 -11.54 -15.20
C ASP A 90 -0.44 -12.16 -16.55
N GLU A 91 -0.91 -11.65 -17.69
CA GLU A 91 -0.48 -12.09 -19.03
C GLU A 91 0.63 -11.22 -19.64
N LEU A 92 1.06 -10.13 -18.96
CA LEU A 92 2.12 -9.24 -19.45
C LEU A 92 3.51 -9.67 -18.96
N PRO A 93 4.58 -9.48 -19.77
CA PRO A 93 5.95 -9.72 -19.31
C PRO A 93 6.30 -8.85 -18.09
N SER A 94 7.02 -9.43 -17.13
CA SER A 94 7.35 -8.84 -15.81
C SER A 94 8.19 -7.54 -15.81
N TRP A 95 8.47 -6.98 -16.98
CA TRP A 95 9.12 -5.69 -17.19
C TRP A 95 8.16 -4.58 -17.68
N VAL A 96 6.91 -4.91 -18.01
CA VAL A 96 5.82 -3.96 -18.25
C VAL A 96 5.12 -3.71 -16.91
N PHE A 97 5.37 -2.55 -16.31
CA PHE A 97 4.92 -2.23 -14.95
C PHE A 97 4.12 -0.93 -14.96
N PHE A 98 2.85 -1.00 -14.57
CA PHE A 98 1.99 0.14 -14.27
C PHE A 98 1.79 0.21 -12.75
N PRO A 99 2.64 0.94 -12.01
CA PRO A 99 2.47 1.07 -10.58
C PRO A 99 1.34 2.04 -10.23
N ASP A 100 0.39 1.57 -9.40
CA ASP A 100 -0.45 2.44 -8.55
C ASP A 100 0.38 3.14 -7.41
N VAL A 101 1.71 2.94 -7.38
CA VAL A 101 2.65 3.39 -6.33
C VAL A 101 3.97 3.89 -6.94
N GLU A 102 4.17 5.20 -6.99
CA GLU A 102 5.34 5.82 -7.60
C GLU A 102 6.58 5.78 -6.69
N ARG A 103 7.79 5.69 -7.29
CA ARG A 103 9.05 5.70 -6.53
C ARG A 103 9.64 7.11 -6.46
N ALA A 104 9.58 7.72 -5.29
CA ALA A 104 10.04 9.09 -5.04
C ALA A 104 11.53 9.16 -4.62
N GLU A 105 12.46 8.65 -5.45
CA GLU A 105 13.90 8.65 -5.11
C GLU A 105 14.51 10.06 -4.96
N TRP A 106 13.90 11.10 -5.54
CA TRP A 106 14.29 12.49 -5.29
C TRP A 106 14.02 12.91 -3.82
N VAL A 107 12.95 12.41 -3.21
CA VAL A 107 12.66 12.65 -1.78
C VAL A 107 13.70 11.93 -0.92
N ASN A 108 14.13 10.73 -1.28
CA ASN A 108 15.23 10.03 -0.60
C ASN A 108 16.55 10.85 -0.64
N ARG A 109 16.83 11.55 -1.74
CA ARG A 109 17.98 12.47 -1.84
C ARG A 109 17.81 13.66 -0.88
N ILE A 110 16.61 14.24 -0.76
CA ILE A 110 16.31 15.35 0.18
C ILE A 110 16.44 14.89 1.64
N ILE A 111 15.81 13.78 2.02
CA ILE A 111 15.88 13.24 3.39
C ILE A 111 17.34 13.02 3.79
N LYS A 112 18.16 12.44 2.90
CA LYS A 112 19.58 12.22 3.17
C LYS A 112 20.36 13.52 3.41
N GLN A 113 20.02 14.62 2.75
CA GLN A 113 20.64 15.93 2.98
C GLN A 113 20.11 16.61 4.26
N ALA A 114 18.83 16.41 4.58
CA ALA A 114 18.18 16.99 5.76
C ALA A 114 18.49 16.23 7.07
N TRP A 115 18.90 14.96 6.99
CA TRP A 115 19.05 14.06 8.15
C TRP A 115 19.89 14.59 9.31
N PRO A 116 21.04 15.27 9.10
CA PRO A 116 21.82 15.84 10.22
C PRO A 116 21.04 16.87 11.03
N TYR A 117 20.19 17.66 10.36
CA TYR A 117 19.33 18.66 11.00
C TYR A 117 18.10 18.01 11.65
N ALA A 118 17.53 16.99 11.00
CA ALA A 118 16.43 16.20 11.55
C ALA A 118 16.83 15.52 12.86
N ASN A 119 18.01 14.89 12.93
CA ASN A 119 18.54 14.30 14.16
C ASN A 119 18.65 15.32 15.31
N GLN A 120 19.18 16.52 15.03
CA GLN A 120 19.32 17.57 16.04
C GLN A 120 17.95 18.11 16.54
N TYR A 121 16.95 18.16 15.65
CA TYR A 121 15.59 18.55 16.02
C TYR A 121 14.90 17.46 16.85
N LEU A 122 14.98 16.20 16.43
CA LEU A 122 14.36 15.06 17.10
C LEU A 122 14.87 14.90 18.53
N ASP A 123 16.21 14.93 18.71
CA ASP A 123 16.90 14.86 20.02
C ASP A 123 16.29 15.84 21.04
N LYS A 124 16.19 17.12 20.66
CA LYS A 124 15.71 18.18 21.55
C LYS A 124 14.18 18.21 21.68
N ALA A 125 13.48 18.40 20.56
CA ALA A 125 12.06 18.76 20.57
C ALA A 125 11.11 17.57 20.72
N VAL A 126 11.51 16.36 20.32
CA VAL A 126 10.65 15.17 20.38
C VAL A 126 11.01 14.29 21.56
N PHE A 127 12.28 13.93 21.71
CA PHE A 127 12.64 13.00 22.78
C PHE A 127 12.75 13.67 24.15
N HIS A 128 13.43 14.82 24.24
CA HIS A 128 13.58 15.54 25.51
C HIS A 128 12.27 16.17 26.00
N ASP A 129 11.57 16.92 25.15
CA ASP A 129 10.39 17.69 25.56
C ASP A 129 9.09 16.87 25.56
N VAL A 130 8.96 15.81 24.74
CA VAL A 130 7.71 15.02 24.62
C VAL A 130 7.84 13.59 25.16
N MET A 131 8.86 12.81 24.79
CA MET A 131 8.95 11.41 25.23
C MET A 131 9.34 11.23 26.71
N ILE A 132 10.35 11.96 27.21
CA ILE A 132 10.80 11.79 28.61
C ILE A 132 9.65 11.98 29.62
N PRO A 133 8.82 13.05 29.57
CA PRO A 133 7.68 13.19 30.47
C PRO A 133 6.68 12.04 30.38
N MET A 134 6.43 11.53 29.17
CA MET A 134 5.47 10.47 28.91
C MET A 134 5.93 9.11 29.48
N ILE A 135 7.21 8.76 29.28
CA ILE A 135 7.81 7.54 29.84
C ILE A 135 7.81 7.58 31.37
N ARG A 136 8.17 8.72 31.97
CA ARG A 136 8.11 8.91 33.44
C ARG A 136 6.69 8.79 33.99
N GLY A 137 5.71 9.31 33.25
CA GLY A 137 4.28 9.21 33.60
C GLY A 137 3.68 7.80 33.45
N THR A 138 4.35 6.89 32.75
CA THR A 138 3.83 5.54 32.45
C THR A 138 3.86 4.61 33.68
N SER A 139 4.89 4.69 34.54
CA SER A 139 4.90 3.94 35.79
C SER A 139 5.78 4.56 36.90
N PRO A 140 5.46 4.35 38.19
CA PRO A 140 6.30 4.79 39.32
C PRO A 140 7.71 4.17 39.33
N ALA A 141 7.91 3.05 38.63
CA ALA A 141 9.23 2.45 38.46
C ALA A 141 10.13 3.32 37.55
N LEU A 142 9.56 3.90 36.49
CA LEU A 142 10.22 4.70 35.46
C LEU A 142 10.26 6.22 35.76
N ALA A 143 9.79 6.67 36.92
CA ALA A 143 9.75 8.09 37.28
C ALA A 143 11.09 8.84 37.15
N ASP A 144 12.22 8.13 37.35
CA ASP A 144 13.58 8.67 37.23
C ASP A 144 14.22 8.41 35.86
N PHE A 145 13.45 8.02 34.84
CA PHE A 145 13.96 7.73 33.49
C PHE A 145 14.65 8.95 32.86
N SER A 146 15.79 8.74 32.21
CA SER A 146 16.53 9.77 31.47
C SER A 146 17.32 9.15 30.31
N PHE A 147 17.56 9.91 29.24
CA PHE A 147 18.51 9.52 28.20
C PHE A 147 19.92 10.00 28.57
N GLU A 148 20.92 9.11 28.50
CA GLU A 148 22.35 9.44 28.67
C GLU A 148 23.01 9.77 27.33
N LYS A 149 22.60 9.07 26.27
CA LYS A 149 22.96 9.37 24.89
C LYS A 149 21.75 9.07 24.01
N LEU A 150 21.39 10.01 23.16
CA LEU A 150 20.37 9.82 22.15
C LEU A 150 20.98 10.17 20.80
N ASP A 151 21.00 9.19 19.92
CA ASP A 151 21.66 9.27 18.63
C ASP A 151 20.93 8.32 17.70
N LEU A 152 20.39 8.83 16.60
CA LEU A 152 19.66 8.03 15.62
C LEU A 152 20.61 7.45 14.55
N GLY A 153 21.89 7.83 14.54
CA GLY A 153 22.87 7.35 13.57
C GLY A 153 22.85 8.14 12.26
N GLU A 154 23.78 7.81 11.37
CA GLU A 154 24.01 8.54 10.12
C GLU A 154 23.10 8.07 8.97
N ILE A 155 22.47 6.90 9.10
CA ILE A 155 21.63 6.30 8.05
C ILE A 155 20.21 6.88 8.11
N PRO A 156 19.75 7.62 7.06
CA PRO A 156 18.41 8.19 7.02
C PRO A 156 17.32 7.16 6.69
N PRO A 157 16.04 7.46 7.01
CA PRO A 157 14.91 6.70 6.48
C PRO A 157 14.82 6.84 4.95
N ARG A 158 14.25 5.81 4.33
CA ARG A 158 13.96 5.72 2.91
C ARG A 158 12.48 5.55 2.69
N ILE A 159 11.95 6.29 1.72
CA ILE A 159 10.64 6.06 1.11
C ILE A 159 10.80 4.96 0.07
N GLY A 160 9.98 3.92 0.16
CA GLY A 160 9.87 2.86 -0.84
C GLY A 160 8.97 3.27 -2.01
N GLY A 161 7.76 3.72 -1.68
CA GLY A 161 6.75 4.13 -2.64
C GLY A 161 5.78 5.17 -2.08
N VAL A 162 5.21 5.97 -2.97
CA VAL A 162 4.19 6.99 -2.67
C VAL A 162 2.95 6.70 -3.53
N LYS A 163 1.78 6.70 -2.89
CA LYS A 163 0.48 6.59 -3.56
C LYS A 163 -0.36 7.81 -3.22
N VAL A 164 -0.85 8.53 -4.21
CA VAL A 164 -1.69 9.72 -4.02
C VAL A 164 -3.15 9.36 -4.26
N TYR A 165 -4.06 9.94 -3.46
CA TYR A 165 -5.50 9.76 -3.55
C TYR A 165 -6.16 11.12 -3.80
N THR A 166 -6.83 11.24 -4.95
CA THR A 166 -7.48 12.48 -5.41
C THR A 166 -9.01 12.45 -5.29
N ASP A 167 -9.60 11.28 -5.15
CA ASP A 167 -10.99 11.07 -5.60
C ASP A 167 -12.04 11.34 -4.51
N ASN A 168 -11.62 11.37 -3.24
CA ASN A 168 -12.55 11.35 -2.10
C ASN A 168 -12.93 12.74 -1.55
N VAL A 169 -12.10 13.79 -1.67
CA VAL A 169 -12.38 15.14 -1.11
C VAL A 169 -11.63 16.23 -1.92
N ARG A 170 -12.31 17.32 -2.29
CA ARG A 170 -11.72 18.41 -3.13
C ARG A 170 -10.72 19.33 -2.41
N ASP A 171 -10.83 19.47 -1.09
CA ASP A 171 -10.11 20.49 -0.30
C ASP A 171 -8.89 19.94 0.47
N GLN A 172 -8.44 18.73 0.14
CA GLN A 172 -7.26 18.08 0.72
C GLN A 172 -6.56 17.18 -0.30
N ILE A 173 -5.24 17.01 -0.15
CA ILE A 173 -4.48 15.98 -0.88
C ILE A 173 -4.08 14.90 0.13
N MET A 174 -4.43 13.66 -0.14
CA MET A 174 -4.07 12.51 0.70
C MET A 174 -3.03 11.66 -0.03
N MET A 175 -2.01 11.20 0.69
CA MET A 175 -0.99 10.31 0.14
C MET A 175 -0.52 9.30 1.19
N ASP A 176 -0.30 8.06 0.75
CA ASP A 176 0.34 7.02 1.55
C ASP A 176 1.81 6.90 1.13
N ILE A 177 2.70 6.89 2.11
CA ILE A 177 4.15 6.86 1.96
C ILE A 177 4.68 5.64 2.72
N GLU A 178 5.19 4.64 2.00
CA GLU A 178 5.83 3.47 2.60
C GLU A 178 7.24 3.87 3.09
N VAL A 179 7.47 3.80 4.41
CA VAL A 179 8.74 4.22 5.03
C VAL A 179 9.49 3.03 5.63
N PHE A 180 10.76 2.93 5.23
CA PHE A 180 11.74 1.99 5.75
C PHE A 180 12.87 2.74 6.46
N TYR A 181 13.24 2.28 7.62
CA TYR A 181 14.39 2.79 8.36
C TYR A 181 15.16 1.60 8.93
N ALA A 182 16.47 1.59 8.70
CA ALA A 182 17.39 0.58 9.19
C ALA A 182 18.64 1.32 9.67
N GLY A 183 18.46 2.08 10.75
CA GLY A 183 19.45 3.03 11.25
C GLY A 183 20.44 2.38 12.20
N ASP A 184 21.68 2.86 12.15
CA ASP A 184 22.76 2.60 13.10
C ASP A 184 22.57 3.35 14.45
N ALA A 185 21.31 3.59 14.81
CA ALA A 185 20.91 4.30 16.01
C ALA A 185 21.54 3.72 17.27
N HIS A 186 21.87 4.59 18.22
CA HIS A 186 22.54 4.27 19.46
C HIS A 186 21.92 5.09 20.62
N ILE A 187 20.86 4.56 21.20
CA ILE A 187 20.16 5.17 22.34
C ILE A 187 20.66 4.51 23.63
N LYS A 188 21.00 5.30 24.65
CA LYS A 188 21.24 4.84 26.03
C LYS A 188 20.34 5.61 26.97
N ALA A 189 19.67 4.89 27.85
CA ALA A 189 18.84 5.43 28.91
C ALA A 189 19.28 4.89 30.28
N ASN A 190 18.93 5.63 31.32
CA ASN A 190 19.21 5.31 32.72
C ASN A 190 17.92 5.39 33.54
N VAL A 191 17.66 4.35 34.32
CA VAL A 191 16.59 4.31 35.32
C VAL A 191 17.21 3.88 36.65
N LYS A 192 17.26 4.79 37.63
CA LYS A 192 17.74 4.51 39.00
C LYS A 192 19.14 3.87 39.07
N GLY A 193 20.03 4.24 38.15
CA GLY A 193 21.40 3.72 38.05
C GLY A 193 21.54 2.45 37.21
N ILE A 194 20.44 1.92 36.68
CA ILE A 194 20.45 0.81 35.71
C ILE A 194 20.47 1.43 34.31
N VAL A 195 21.59 1.26 33.62
CA VAL A 195 21.78 1.70 32.24
C VAL A 195 21.26 0.63 31.28
N CYS A 196 20.46 1.02 30.30
CA CYS A 196 20.00 0.19 29.21
C CYS A 196 20.30 0.85 27.86
N GLY A 197 20.72 0.04 26.88
CA GLY A 197 21.03 0.52 25.53
C GLY A 197 20.13 -0.10 24.47
N ILE A 198 19.80 0.66 23.43
CA ILE A 198 19.13 0.22 22.21
C ILE A 198 20.04 0.57 21.03
N LYS A 199 20.28 -0.41 20.15
CA LYS A 199 21.03 -0.26 18.91
C LYS A 199 20.30 -0.84 17.70
N ASP A 200 20.76 -0.48 16.51
CA ASP A 200 20.34 -1.06 15.23
C ASP A 200 18.81 -1.03 15.06
N ILE A 201 18.22 0.15 15.23
CA ILE A 201 16.76 0.34 15.17
C ILE A 201 16.29 0.16 13.73
N GLN A 202 15.45 -0.85 13.54
CA GLN A 202 14.71 -1.11 12.32
C GLN A 202 13.26 -0.70 12.51
N PHE A 203 12.71 -0.02 11.52
CA PHE A 203 11.36 0.50 11.54
C PHE A 203 10.77 0.41 10.12
N VAL A 204 9.57 -0.17 10.03
CA VAL A 204 8.82 -0.28 8.76
C VAL A 204 7.35 0.08 9.02
N GLY A 205 6.80 0.98 8.21
CA GLY A 205 5.38 1.31 8.28
C GLY A 205 4.92 2.29 7.20
N ASP A 206 3.62 2.24 6.93
CA ASP A 206 2.96 3.13 5.96
C ASP A 206 2.47 4.40 6.68
N ILE A 207 2.98 5.57 6.27
CA ILE A 207 2.54 6.88 6.76
C ILE A 207 1.48 7.43 5.81
N ARG A 208 0.29 7.72 6.31
CA ARG A 208 -0.68 8.57 5.62
C ARG A 208 -0.37 10.03 5.92
N VAL A 209 -0.15 10.82 4.88
CA VAL A 209 0.01 12.27 4.92
C VAL A 209 -1.20 12.92 4.26
N ILE A 210 -1.76 13.95 4.92
CA ILE A 210 -2.90 14.72 4.46
C ILE A 210 -2.52 16.19 4.45
N LEU A 211 -2.51 16.81 3.27
CA LEU A 211 -2.26 18.22 3.07
C LEU A 211 -3.61 18.94 3.08
N SER A 212 -3.89 19.70 4.15
CA SER A 212 -5.22 20.29 4.40
C SER A 212 -5.14 21.47 5.38
N PRO A 213 -6.01 22.50 5.26
CA PRO A 213 -6.86 22.76 4.10
C PRO A 213 -6.01 23.20 2.91
N LEU A 214 -6.47 22.95 1.69
CA LEU A 214 -5.93 23.64 0.52
C LEU A 214 -6.38 25.12 0.58
N ILE A 215 -5.43 26.03 0.39
CA ILE A 215 -5.63 27.49 0.45
C ILE A 215 -5.24 28.14 -0.87
N ASN A 216 -5.87 29.28 -1.19
CA ASN A 216 -5.64 30.01 -2.44
C ASN A 216 -4.45 31.01 -2.38
N THR A 217 -3.62 30.92 -1.35
CA THR A 217 -2.41 31.72 -1.14
C THR A 217 -1.23 30.80 -0.84
N ILE A 218 -0.02 31.16 -1.30
CA ILE A 218 1.21 30.39 -1.02
C ILE A 218 1.37 30.28 0.52
N PRO A 219 1.65 29.08 1.09
CA PRO A 219 2.17 27.86 0.44
C PRO A 219 1.13 26.88 -0.17
N LEU A 220 -0.09 27.32 -0.46
CA LEU A 220 -1.22 26.56 -1.04
C LEU A 220 -1.78 25.44 -0.14
N ILE A 221 -1.07 25.12 0.94
CA ILE A 221 -1.42 24.10 1.93
C ILE A 221 -1.39 24.78 3.30
N GLY A 222 -2.48 24.74 4.06
CA GLY A 222 -2.54 25.31 5.41
C GLY A 222 -1.72 24.51 6.43
N ALA A 223 -1.74 23.18 6.34
CA ALA A 223 -0.96 22.29 7.19
C ALA A 223 -0.67 20.93 6.55
N VAL A 224 0.35 20.26 7.09
CA VAL A 224 0.65 18.85 6.85
C VAL A 224 0.20 18.04 8.06
N THR A 225 -0.77 17.14 7.86
CA THR A 225 -1.19 16.17 8.89
C THR A 225 -0.59 14.81 8.56
N TYR A 226 -0.08 14.06 9.54
CA TYR A 226 0.44 12.70 9.31
C TYR A 226 0.16 11.73 10.47
N PHE A 227 0.03 10.45 10.13
CA PHE A 227 -0.14 9.32 11.05
C PHE A 227 0.21 8.00 10.34
N PHE A 228 0.48 6.94 11.10
CA PHE A 228 0.66 5.60 10.55
C PHE A 228 -0.68 4.93 10.28
N LEU A 229 -0.81 4.34 9.09
CA LEU A 229 -1.99 3.58 8.68
C LEU A 229 -2.20 2.29 9.46
N ARG A 230 -1.15 1.73 10.04
CA ARG A 230 -1.13 0.48 10.80
C ARG A 230 -0.07 0.60 11.88
N LYS A 231 -0.14 -0.22 12.94
CA LYS A 231 0.95 -0.30 13.93
C LYS A 231 2.27 -0.62 13.20
N PRO A 232 3.29 0.27 13.24
CA PRO A 232 4.53 0.01 12.53
C PRO A 232 5.29 -1.16 13.16
N SER A 233 6.05 -1.87 12.35
CA SER A 233 6.97 -2.90 12.83
C SER A 233 8.25 -2.23 13.30
N ILE A 234 8.58 -2.36 14.59
CA ILE A 234 9.80 -1.83 15.20
C ILE A 234 10.58 -2.99 15.80
N ASP A 235 11.82 -3.16 15.34
CA ASP A 235 12.78 -4.14 15.85
C ASP A 235 14.08 -3.42 16.24
N PHE A 236 14.76 -3.91 17.27
CA PHE A 236 15.99 -3.30 17.77
C PHE A 236 16.81 -4.27 18.63
N LYS A 237 18.12 -4.04 18.71
CA LYS A 237 19.03 -4.83 19.55
C LYS A 237 19.24 -4.15 20.90
N LEU A 238 18.92 -4.84 21.98
CA LEU A 238 19.31 -4.42 23.32
C LEU A 238 20.83 -4.54 23.48
N THR A 239 21.46 -3.48 23.98
CA THR A 239 22.83 -3.50 24.49
C THR A 239 22.85 -3.31 26.00
N ASP A 240 23.94 -3.78 26.60
CA ASP A 240 24.10 -3.89 28.06
C ASP A 240 23.04 -4.80 28.72
N ALA A 241 22.40 -5.69 27.93
CA ALA A 241 21.29 -6.56 28.35
C ALA A 241 21.59 -7.50 29.54
N GLY A 242 22.86 -7.69 29.90
CA GLY A 242 23.26 -8.44 31.10
C GLY A 242 22.68 -7.86 32.40
N THR A 243 22.48 -6.54 32.50
CA THR A 243 21.82 -5.88 33.65
C THR A 243 20.29 -5.85 33.56
N LEU A 244 19.72 -6.13 32.38
CA LEU A 244 18.26 -6.21 32.19
C LEU A 244 17.69 -7.57 32.58
N VAL A 245 18.50 -8.64 32.52
CA VAL A 245 18.10 -10.00 32.95
C VAL A 245 17.81 -10.07 34.45
N ASP A 246 18.46 -9.23 35.26
CA ASP A 246 18.27 -9.16 36.71
C ASP A 246 16.92 -8.51 37.12
N ILE A 247 16.11 -8.03 36.17
CA ILE A 247 14.79 -7.46 36.41
C ILE A 247 13.71 -8.40 35.85
N PRO A 248 13.06 -9.22 36.71
CA PRO A 248 12.04 -10.18 36.27
C PRO A 248 10.90 -9.50 35.51
N GLY A 249 10.63 -10.00 34.29
CA GLY A 249 9.53 -9.53 33.43
C GLY A 249 9.85 -8.32 32.55
N LEU A 250 10.99 -7.63 32.71
CA LEU A 250 11.25 -6.38 31.98
C LEU A 250 11.50 -6.58 30.48
N ASN A 251 12.16 -7.68 30.08
CA ASN A 251 12.55 -7.89 28.69
C ASN A 251 11.32 -8.02 27.75
N ASP A 252 10.36 -8.87 28.13
CA ASP A 252 9.10 -9.04 27.39
C ASP A 252 8.20 -7.80 27.51
N LEU A 253 8.22 -7.11 28.65
CA LEU A 253 7.46 -5.87 28.82
C LEU A 253 8.00 -4.73 27.96
N MET A 254 9.31 -4.51 27.84
CA MET A 254 9.83 -3.34 27.11
C MET A 254 9.55 -3.41 25.60
N LEU A 255 9.73 -4.58 24.97
CA LEU A 255 9.44 -4.73 23.54
C LEU A 255 7.96 -4.54 23.21
N VAL A 256 7.05 -5.04 24.07
CA VAL A 256 5.61 -4.84 23.92
C VAL A 256 5.23 -3.39 24.21
N GLN A 257 5.66 -2.83 25.34
CA GLN A 257 5.30 -1.48 25.78
C GLN A 257 5.85 -0.38 24.87
N ILE A 258 7.08 -0.47 24.35
CA ILE A 258 7.61 0.52 23.40
C ILE A 258 6.78 0.50 22.11
N ASN A 259 6.49 -0.69 21.58
CA ASN A 259 5.64 -0.84 20.40
C ASN A 259 4.21 -0.33 20.64
N ASP A 260 3.63 -0.54 21.82
CA ASP A 260 2.30 -0.05 22.18
C ASP A 260 2.26 1.46 22.43
N ILE A 261 3.30 2.04 23.06
CA ILE A 261 3.45 3.49 23.24
C ILE A 261 3.58 4.18 21.88
N VAL A 262 4.47 3.70 21.00
CA VAL A 262 4.65 4.28 19.66
C VAL A 262 3.38 4.14 18.82
N ALA A 263 2.71 2.98 18.85
CA ALA A 263 1.40 2.83 18.23
C ALA A 263 0.38 3.83 18.79
N SER A 264 0.33 3.98 20.12
CA SER A 264 -0.59 4.91 20.77
C SER A 264 -0.31 6.38 20.45
N MET A 265 0.91 6.76 20.08
CA MET A 265 1.27 8.15 19.76
C MET A 265 1.08 8.51 18.28
N MET A 266 1.29 7.56 17.36
CA MET A 266 1.38 7.84 15.93
C MET A 266 0.36 7.11 15.05
N VAL A 267 -0.47 6.22 15.60
CA VAL A 267 -1.61 5.59 14.90
C VAL A 267 -2.91 6.28 15.32
N LEU A 268 -3.93 6.23 14.46
CA LEU A 268 -5.27 6.74 14.73
C LEU A 268 -5.82 6.29 16.10
N PRO A 269 -6.50 7.18 16.87
CA PRO A 269 -6.93 8.54 16.51
C PRO A 269 -5.83 9.60 16.49
N ASN A 270 -4.61 9.28 16.91
CA ASN A 270 -3.56 10.27 17.13
C ASN A 270 -2.85 10.62 15.81
N ARG A 271 -3.20 11.79 15.28
CA ARG A 271 -2.56 12.42 14.11
C ARG A 271 -1.72 13.61 14.54
N GLN A 272 -0.53 13.72 13.95
CA GLN A 272 0.35 14.86 14.13
C GLN A 272 0.02 15.91 13.08
N VAL A 273 -0.06 17.18 13.48
CA VAL A 273 -0.41 18.30 12.59
C VAL A 273 0.67 19.36 12.65
N PHE A 274 1.32 19.61 11.51
CA PHE A 274 2.32 20.64 11.31
C PHE A 274 1.73 21.80 10.51
N PRO A 275 1.37 22.94 11.15
CA PRO A 275 0.83 24.09 10.44
C PRO A 275 1.91 24.76 9.59
N LEU A 276 1.59 25.03 8.32
CA LEU A 276 2.42 25.83 7.41
C LEU A 276 2.05 27.32 7.44
N VAL A 277 0.90 27.67 8.02
CA VAL A 277 0.41 29.04 8.19
C VAL A 277 0.10 29.30 9.67
N SER A 278 0.60 30.41 10.21
CA SER A 278 0.53 30.76 11.64
C SER A 278 -0.87 31.06 12.17
N ASP A 279 -1.79 31.52 11.33
CA ASP A 279 -3.14 31.92 11.72
C ASP A 279 -4.16 30.76 11.67
N LEU A 280 -3.69 29.53 11.41
CA LEU A 280 -4.55 28.38 11.20
C LEU A 280 -5.02 27.76 12.53
N GLN A 281 -6.33 27.55 12.66
CA GLN A 281 -6.90 26.91 13.84
C GLN A 281 -6.68 25.38 13.83
N ILE A 282 -5.51 24.95 14.32
CA ILE A 282 -5.04 23.55 14.36
C ILE A 282 -6.10 22.56 14.89
N GLY A 283 -6.91 22.96 15.88
CA GLY A 283 -8.02 22.16 16.41
C GLY A 283 -9.15 21.83 15.42
N HIS A 284 -9.22 22.45 14.23
CA HIS A 284 -10.08 21.99 13.13
C HIS A 284 -9.45 20.86 12.33
N LEU A 285 -8.12 20.81 12.21
CA LEU A 285 -7.40 19.74 11.49
C LEU A 285 -7.21 18.49 12.31
N ARG A 286 -7.08 18.63 13.64
CA ARG A 286 -7.13 17.47 14.54
C ARG A 286 -8.52 16.86 14.61
N TRP A 287 -9.58 17.55 14.20
CA TRP A 287 -10.95 17.04 14.15
C TRP A 287 -11.21 16.22 12.87
N SER A 288 -11.16 14.88 12.98
CA SER A 288 -11.82 13.99 12.02
C SER A 288 -13.11 13.47 12.63
N ASN A 289 -14.19 13.49 11.85
CA ASN A 289 -15.33 12.64 12.15
C ASN A 289 -14.93 11.21 11.72
N PRO A 290 -15.16 10.16 12.53
CA PRO A 290 -14.98 8.79 12.08
C PRO A 290 -15.91 8.49 10.88
N GLN A 291 -15.56 7.50 10.05
CA GLN A 291 -16.35 7.15 8.86
C GLN A 291 -17.64 6.39 9.21
N GLY A 292 -17.65 5.66 10.33
CA GLY A 292 -18.79 4.86 10.75
C GLY A 292 -18.59 4.10 12.05
N VAL A 293 -19.45 3.11 12.28
CA VAL A 293 -19.38 2.16 13.39
C VAL A 293 -19.61 0.76 12.84
N VAL A 294 -18.76 -0.20 13.19
CA VAL A 294 -19.01 -1.62 12.91
C VAL A 294 -19.56 -2.30 14.16
N ARG A 295 -20.74 -2.89 14.05
CA ARG A 295 -21.34 -3.75 15.07
C ARG A 295 -20.99 -5.19 14.75
N VAL A 296 -20.41 -5.87 15.73
CA VAL A 296 -19.87 -7.22 15.61
C VAL A 296 -20.57 -8.11 16.62
N VAL A 297 -21.24 -9.15 16.12
CA VAL A 297 -21.93 -10.14 16.92
C VAL A 297 -21.12 -11.42 16.93
N ILE A 298 -20.66 -11.85 18.11
CA ILE A 298 -20.02 -13.16 18.28
C ILE A 298 -21.11 -14.17 18.62
N ILE A 299 -21.55 -14.96 17.64
CA ILE A 299 -22.67 -15.88 17.81
C ILE A 299 -22.18 -17.13 18.55
N LYS A 300 -21.27 -17.88 17.93
CA LYS A 300 -20.82 -19.21 18.39
C LYS A 300 -19.53 -19.65 17.70
N ALA A 301 -18.89 -20.68 18.23
CA ALA A 301 -17.85 -21.42 17.52
C ALA A 301 -18.24 -22.89 17.33
N LYS A 302 -17.48 -23.61 16.49
CA LYS A 302 -17.56 -25.07 16.35
C LYS A 302 -16.17 -25.68 16.17
N GLN A 303 -16.05 -26.95 16.52
CA GLN A 303 -14.86 -27.78 16.27
C GLN A 303 -13.54 -27.18 16.78
N LEU A 304 -13.57 -26.40 17.87
CA LEU A 304 -12.36 -25.84 18.47
C LEU A 304 -11.38 -26.96 18.87
N VAL A 305 -10.09 -26.61 18.93
CA VAL A 305 -9.05 -27.47 19.51
C VAL A 305 -9.33 -27.63 21.00
N GLN A 306 -9.01 -28.81 21.55
CA GLN A 306 -8.99 -29.04 23.00
C GLN A 306 -7.55 -28.80 23.46
N ALA A 307 -7.29 -27.75 24.24
CA ALA A 307 -5.95 -27.53 24.80
C ALA A 307 -5.69 -28.47 26.00
N ASP A 308 -6.73 -28.71 26.82
CA ASP A 308 -6.62 -29.35 28.13
C ASP A 308 -6.50 -30.90 28.10
N VAL A 309 -5.45 -31.39 27.43
CA VAL A 309 -5.09 -32.82 27.33
C VAL A 309 -4.04 -33.17 28.40
N LYS A 310 -4.43 -33.13 29.68
CA LYS A 310 -3.57 -33.56 30.80
C LYS A 310 -3.80 -35.04 31.15
N LEU A 311 -2.73 -35.70 31.59
CA LEU A 311 -2.46 -37.15 31.61
C LEU A 311 -3.52 -38.11 32.21
N LEU A 312 -4.64 -37.63 32.78
CA LEU A 312 -5.64 -38.47 33.44
C LEU A 312 -7.11 -38.03 33.24
N GLY A 313 -7.41 -37.11 32.32
CA GLY A 313 -8.79 -36.66 32.09
C GLY A 313 -9.01 -35.98 30.74
N THR A 314 -10.22 -36.14 30.18
CA THR A 314 -10.66 -35.44 28.97
C THR A 314 -11.24 -34.08 29.34
N GLY A 315 -10.38 -33.10 29.59
CA GLY A 315 -10.78 -31.70 29.63
C GLY A 315 -11.29 -31.27 28.25
N LYS A 316 -12.32 -30.43 28.21
CA LYS A 316 -12.59 -29.60 27.04
C LYS A 316 -12.32 -28.17 27.45
N SER A 317 -11.88 -27.38 26.49
CA SER A 317 -11.62 -25.96 26.63
C SER A 317 -12.78 -25.18 27.27
N ASP A 318 -12.41 -24.12 27.97
CA ASP A 318 -13.22 -23.02 28.48
C ASP A 318 -13.00 -21.79 27.56
N PRO A 319 -13.52 -21.78 26.30
CA PRO A 319 -13.15 -20.76 25.34
C PRO A 319 -13.81 -19.39 25.56
N PHE A 320 -13.06 -18.34 25.20
CA PHE A 320 -13.52 -16.97 24.98
C PHE A 320 -12.91 -16.38 23.70
N VAL A 321 -13.46 -15.27 23.22
CA VAL A 321 -12.97 -14.54 22.04
C VAL A 321 -12.52 -13.15 22.47
N LYS A 322 -11.31 -12.76 22.05
CA LYS A 322 -10.87 -11.37 21.99
C LYS A 322 -11.21 -10.81 20.62
N VAL A 323 -11.91 -9.69 20.59
CA VAL A 323 -12.33 -9.01 19.36
C VAL A 323 -11.69 -7.64 19.34
N LYS A 324 -11.01 -7.31 18.25
CA LYS A 324 -10.31 -6.05 18.06
C LYS A 324 -10.74 -5.44 16.73
N ALA A 325 -10.86 -4.13 16.70
CA ALA A 325 -10.81 -3.36 15.47
C ALA A 325 -9.70 -2.33 15.64
N GLN A 326 -9.24 -1.77 14.52
CA GLN A 326 -8.12 -0.85 14.52
C GLN A 326 -8.37 0.37 15.44
N GLY A 327 -7.43 0.64 16.34
CA GLY A 327 -7.54 1.71 17.34
C GLY A 327 -7.77 1.24 18.79
N ASN A 328 -6.81 0.53 19.39
CA ASN A 328 -6.59 0.31 20.83
C ASN A 328 -7.75 -0.21 21.71
N VAL A 329 -8.90 -0.60 21.16
CA VAL A 329 -10.03 -1.16 21.92
C VAL A 329 -10.14 -2.67 21.66
N GLU A 330 -9.76 -3.46 22.67
CA GLU A 330 -9.97 -4.92 22.73
C GLU A 330 -11.19 -5.21 23.61
N TYR A 331 -12.14 -5.99 23.10
CA TYR A 331 -13.23 -6.57 23.89
C TYR A 331 -13.01 -8.08 24.09
N LYS A 332 -13.33 -8.60 25.28
CA LYS A 332 -13.33 -10.04 25.60
C LYS A 332 -14.77 -10.50 25.84
N THR A 333 -15.18 -11.60 25.19
CA THR A 333 -16.44 -12.28 25.52
C THR A 333 -16.37 -12.92 26.91
N LYS A 334 -17.52 -13.30 27.44
CA LYS A 334 -17.59 -14.25 28.56
C LYS A 334 -16.92 -15.57 28.15
N THR A 335 -16.35 -16.24 29.13
CA THR A 335 -15.81 -17.59 29.01
C THR A 335 -16.96 -18.60 29.05
N ILE A 336 -16.95 -19.61 28.18
CA ILE A 336 -17.98 -20.67 28.15
C ILE A 336 -17.33 -22.00 28.49
N ASN A 337 -17.50 -22.46 29.74
CA ASN A 337 -16.76 -23.60 30.26
C ASN A 337 -17.08 -24.94 29.54
N ASN A 338 -16.06 -25.76 29.35
CA ASN A 338 -16.07 -27.16 28.93
C ASN A 338 -16.84 -27.40 27.61
N SER A 339 -16.56 -26.57 26.61
CA SER A 339 -17.21 -26.60 25.30
C SER A 339 -16.25 -26.33 24.14
N THR A 340 -16.23 -27.24 23.16
CA THR A 340 -15.60 -27.01 21.84
C THR A 340 -16.55 -26.38 20.81
N GLU A 341 -17.81 -26.14 21.20
CA GLU A 341 -18.85 -25.48 20.41
C GLU A 341 -19.59 -24.41 21.25
N PRO A 342 -18.86 -23.43 21.81
CA PRO A 342 -19.43 -22.39 22.66
C PRO A 342 -20.42 -21.50 21.90
N GLN A 343 -21.39 -20.93 22.61
CA GLN A 343 -22.31 -19.92 22.10
C GLN A 343 -22.27 -18.72 23.05
N TRP A 344 -21.82 -17.57 22.56
CA TRP A 344 -21.68 -16.34 23.34
C TRP A 344 -22.88 -15.44 23.14
N ASN A 345 -23.26 -15.19 21.88
CA ASN A 345 -24.31 -14.26 21.47
C ASN A 345 -24.10 -12.82 21.97
N GLU A 346 -22.86 -12.40 22.15
CA GLU A 346 -22.48 -11.07 22.66
C GLU A 346 -22.26 -10.09 21.50
N VAL A 347 -22.47 -8.80 21.78
CA VAL A 347 -22.35 -7.72 20.79
C VAL A 347 -21.28 -6.72 21.20
N PHE A 348 -20.41 -6.39 20.26
CA PHE A 348 -19.40 -5.35 20.39
C PHE A 348 -19.58 -4.30 19.29
N GLU A 349 -19.24 -3.05 19.59
CA GLU A 349 -19.38 -1.92 18.68
C GLU A 349 -18.07 -1.15 18.63
N PHE A 350 -17.50 -1.04 17.44
CA PHE A 350 -16.22 -0.37 17.20
C PHE A 350 -16.44 0.85 16.31
N VAL A 351 -15.86 1.98 16.69
CA VAL A 351 -15.83 3.18 15.86
C VAL A 351 -14.79 2.96 14.75
N VAL A 352 -15.19 3.18 13.50
CA VAL A 352 -14.34 2.98 12.33
C VAL A 352 -13.83 4.33 11.84
N GLU A 353 -12.52 4.51 11.85
CA GLU A 353 -11.89 5.72 11.32
C GLU A 353 -11.56 5.61 9.83
N GLN A 354 -11.19 4.42 9.32
CA GLN A 354 -10.84 4.23 7.92
C GLN A 354 -11.34 2.88 7.34
N ALA A 355 -12.61 2.84 6.94
CA ALA A 355 -13.27 1.63 6.45
C ALA A 355 -12.57 0.97 5.26
N GLU A 356 -11.82 1.71 4.45
CA GLU A 356 -11.06 1.24 3.28
C GLU A 356 -9.95 0.23 3.65
N SER A 357 -9.25 0.44 4.77
CA SER A 357 -8.08 -0.33 5.23
C SER A 357 -8.37 -1.24 6.41
N ASP A 358 -9.32 -0.87 7.25
CA ASP A 358 -9.47 -1.45 8.58
C ASP A 358 -10.10 -2.86 8.51
N ALA A 359 -9.76 -3.71 9.48
CA ALA A 359 -10.34 -5.04 9.64
C ALA A 359 -10.80 -5.26 11.08
N VAL A 360 -11.78 -6.16 11.26
CA VAL A 360 -12.11 -6.73 12.57
C VAL A 360 -11.33 -8.03 12.74
N GLU A 361 -10.54 -8.11 13.80
CA GLU A 361 -9.74 -9.27 14.19
C GLU A 361 -10.43 -10.04 15.33
N PHE A 362 -10.29 -11.36 15.28
CA PHE A 362 -10.86 -12.29 16.24
C PHE A 362 -9.77 -13.27 16.66
N GLU A 363 -9.44 -13.32 17.95
CA GLU A 363 -8.53 -14.30 18.55
C GLU A 363 -9.30 -15.14 19.57
N VAL A 364 -9.29 -16.46 19.43
CA VAL A 364 -9.95 -17.37 20.36
C VAL A 364 -8.92 -17.94 21.32
N TYR A 365 -9.26 -18.00 22.60
CA TYR A 365 -8.39 -18.48 23.67
C TYR A 365 -9.14 -19.41 24.63
N ASP A 366 -8.40 -20.29 25.29
CA ASP A 366 -8.80 -21.12 26.42
C ASP A 366 -8.47 -20.39 27.74
N GLU A 367 -9.41 -20.24 28.67
CA GLU A 367 -9.14 -19.58 29.96
C GLU A 367 -8.59 -20.58 30.99
N ASP A 368 -7.27 -20.51 31.21
CA ASP A 368 -6.54 -21.40 32.12
C ASP A 368 -6.07 -20.66 33.39
N PRO A 369 -5.87 -21.36 34.53
CA PRO A 369 -5.20 -20.80 35.71
C PRO A 369 -3.70 -20.61 35.46
N GLY A 370 -3.35 -19.62 34.63
CA GLY A 370 -1.98 -19.35 34.19
C GLY A 370 -1.93 -18.34 33.04
N LYS A 371 -1.43 -18.79 31.88
CA LYS A 371 -1.47 -18.06 30.61
C LYS A 371 -2.51 -18.74 29.72
N ASP A 372 -3.45 -17.97 29.19
CA ASP A 372 -4.50 -18.45 28.28
C ASP A 372 -3.90 -19.16 27.04
N ASP A 373 -4.38 -20.36 26.72
CA ASP A 373 -3.92 -21.14 25.58
C ASP A 373 -4.62 -20.67 24.29
N PHE A 374 -3.86 -20.52 23.19
CA PHE A 374 -4.38 -19.95 21.95
C PHE A 374 -5.11 -20.99 21.09
N LEU A 375 -6.37 -20.72 20.75
CA LEU A 375 -7.28 -21.61 20.01
C LEU A 375 -7.52 -21.18 18.55
N GLY A 376 -6.78 -20.17 18.06
CA GLY A 376 -6.76 -19.75 16.65
C GLY A 376 -7.30 -18.33 16.41
N ARG A 377 -7.03 -17.76 15.23
CA ARG A 377 -7.46 -16.40 14.85
C ARG A 377 -8.17 -16.31 13.51
N ALA A 378 -8.95 -15.27 13.30
CA ALA A 378 -9.54 -14.89 12.02
C ALA A 378 -9.63 -13.36 11.89
N GLN A 379 -9.83 -12.86 10.67
CA GLN A 379 -10.03 -11.44 10.40
C GLN A 379 -11.10 -11.21 9.32
N TYR A 380 -11.76 -10.06 9.35
CA TYR A 380 -12.77 -9.66 8.36
C TYR A 380 -12.59 -8.19 7.93
N PRO A 381 -12.29 -7.89 6.65
CA PRO A 381 -12.07 -6.53 6.17
C PRO A 381 -13.36 -5.68 6.18
N ILE A 382 -13.29 -4.47 6.75
CA ILE A 382 -14.46 -3.59 6.95
C ILE A 382 -14.96 -3.00 5.62
N ASN A 383 -14.07 -2.75 4.66
CA ASN A 383 -14.43 -2.26 3.32
C ASN A 383 -15.49 -3.15 2.63
N THR A 384 -15.48 -4.47 2.90
CA THR A 384 -16.46 -5.40 2.35
C THR A 384 -17.85 -5.29 2.97
N LEU A 385 -18.01 -4.60 4.11
CA LEU A 385 -19.29 -4.36 4.79
C LEU A 385 -19.94 -3.03 4.37
N VAL A 386 -19.15 -2.07 3.89
CA VAL A 386 -19.66 -0.77 3.44
C VAL A 386 -20.66 -0.99 2.31
N GLY A 387 -21.84 -0.38 2.43
CA GLY A 387 -22.89 -0.51 1.42
C GLY A 387 -23.74 -1.79 1.50
N LYS A 388 -23.52 -2.68 2.47
CA LYS A 388 -24.25 -3.96 2.59
C LYS A 388 -25.12 -4.02 3.85
N GLU A 389 -26.12 -4.89 3.80
CA GLU A 389 -26.85 -5.35 5.00
C GLU A 389 -25.93 -6.20 5.91
N ALA A 390 -26.44 -6.59 7.08
CA ALA A 390 -25.70 -7.39 8.04
C ALA A 390 -25.24 -8.74 7.44
N VAL A 391 -23.94 -9.03 7.54
CA VAL A 391 -23.31 -10.24 7.00
C VAL A 391 -23.13 -11.28 8.11
N ASP A 392 -23.97 -12.31 8.13
CA ASP A 392 -23.79 -13.52 8.94
C ASP A 392 -22.91 -14.54 8.19
N THR A 393 -21.77 -14.91 8.76
CA THR A 393 -20.80 -15.80 8.11
C THR A 393 -20.03 -16.69 9.09
N TRP A 394 -19.39 -17.73 8.56
CA TRP A 394 -18.45 -18.58 9.29
C TRP A 394 -17.03 -18.25 8.83
N LEU A 395 -16.16 -17.89 9.77
CA LEU A 395 -14.73 -17.70 9.56
C LEU A 395 -13.98 -18.93 10.08
N THR A 396 -13.15 -19.52 9.24
CA THR A 396 -12.24 -20.61 9.64
C THR A 396 -11.07 -20.04 10.41
N LEU A 397 -10.74 -20.63 11.55
CA LEU A 397 -9.61 -20.18 12.37
C LEU A 397 -8.28 -20.61 11.75
N GLN A 398 -7.35 -19.67 11.67
CA GLN A 398 -5.99 -19.83 11.21
C GLN A 398 -5.07 -20.18 12.40
N ASP A 399 -3.87 -20.69 12.07
CA ASP A 399 -2.83 -21.14 13.01
C ASP A 399 -3.24 -22.31 13.93
N VAL A 400 -4.37 -22.96 13.64
CA VAL A 400 -4.85 -24.18 14.31
C VAL A 400 -5.31 -25.24 13.32
N LYS A 401 -5.29 -26.51 13.74
CA LYS A 401 -5.66 -27.65 12.89
C LYS A 401 -7.14 -27.71 12.51
N LYS A 402 -8.01 -27.12 13.33
CA LYS A 402 -9.47 -27.09 13.18
C LYS A 402 -10.08 -25.99 14.05
N GLY A 403 -11.23 -25.50 13.65
CA GLY A 403 -11.99 -24.49 14.39
C GLY A 403 -12.66 -23.51 13.44
N SER A 404 -13.85 -23.04 13.78
CA SER A 404 -14.50 -21.95 13.07
C SER A 404 -15.38 -21.14 14.01
N ILE A 405 -15.42 -19.82 13.80
CA ILE A 405 -16.31 -18.89 14.51
C ILE A 405 -17.43 -18.43 13.57
N ASN A 406 -18.62 -18.23 14.10
CA ASN A 406 -19.77 -17.67 13.41
C ASN A 406 -20.02 -16.27 13.96
N VAL A 407 -19.95 -15.30 13.06
CA VAL A 407 -20.00 -13.87 13.36
C VAL A 407 -21.01 -13.20 12.45
N CYS A 408 -21.74 -12.23 12.98
CA CYS A 408 -22.59 -11.35 12.19
C CYS A 408 -22.08 -9.91 12.32
N LEU A 409 -21.71 -9.30 11.18
CA LEU A 409 -21.11 -7.97 11.13
C LEU A 409 -22.05 -7.01 10.39
N GLN A 410 -22.22 -5.79 10.90
CA GLN A 410 -22.98 -4.74 10.25
C GLN A 410 -22.25 -3.41 10.35
N TYR A 411 -22.06 -2.74 9.20
CA TYR A 411 -21.53 -1.38 9.14
C TYR A 411 -22.67 -0.36 9.27
N PHE A 412 -22.42 0.71 10.04
CA PHE A 412 -23.31 1.85 10.18
C PHE A 412 -22.59 3.12 9.73
N SER A 413 -23.13 3.75 8.69
CA SER A 413 -22.72 5.08 8.24
C SER A 413 -23.17 6.15 9.23
N LEU A 414 -22.46 7.27 9.29
CA LEU A 414 -22.86 8.41 10.13
C LEU A 414 -23.88 9.31 9.42
N SER A 415 -24.96 9.69 10.11
CA SER A 415 -26.03 10.56 9.60
C SER A 415 -26.32 11.71 10.57
N THR A 416 -26.46 12.93 10.05
CA THR A 416 -26.93 14.11 10.80
C THR A 416 -28.46 14.30 10.69
N GLN A 417 -29.18 13.42 9.99
CA GLN A 417 -30.63 13.55 9.81
C GLN A 417 -31.43 13.00 10.99
N LYS A 418 -32.27 13.85 11.60
CA LYS A 418 -33.14 13.51 12.75
C LYS A 418 -34.07 12.31 12.48
N SER A 419 -34.51 12.14 11.24
CA SER A 419 -35.34 11.02 10.77
C SER A 419 -34.66 9.64 10.89
N THR A 420 -33.33 9.59 10.88
CA THR A 420 -32.57 8.33 11.01
C THR A 420 -32.78 7.66 12.38
N LEU A 421 -33.12 8.43 13.43
CA LEU A 421 -33.26 7.88 14.79
C LEU A 421 -34.35 6.80 14.89
N ASP A 422 -35.46 6.98 14.19
CA ASP A 422 -36.57 6.01 14.18
C ASP A 422 -36.24 4.75 13.36
N ILE A 423 -35.27 4.85 12.44
CA ILE A 423 -34.78 3.72 11.63
C ILE A 423 -33.89 2.83 12.53
N ILE A 424 -32.87 3.41 13.16
CA ILE A 424 -31.95 2.66 14.03
C ILE A 424 -32.67 2.03 15.23
N LYS A 425 -33.68 2.70 15.80
CA LYS A 425 -34.55 2.14 16.85
C LYS A 425 -35.27 0.87 16.41
N LYS A 426 -35.81 0.85 15.19
CA LYS A 426 -36.48 -0.33 14.62
C LYS A 426 -35.46 -1.44 14.35
N THR A 427 -34.30 -1.11 13.79
CA THR A 427 -33.21 -2.07 13.53
C THR A 427 -32.69 -2.70 14.83
N ASN A 428 -32.41 -1.90 15.87
CA ASN A 428 -31.99 -2.40 17.17
C ASN A 428 -33.06 -3.32 17.81
N SER A 429 -34.34 -2.99 17.65
CA SER A 429 -35.46 -3.81 18.14
C SER A 429 -35.58 -5.18 17.46
N GLN A 430 -35.13 -5.31 16.21
CA GLN A 430 -35.16 -6.58 15.46
C GLN A 430 -34.07 -7.57 15.89
N ILE A 431 -32.98 -7.10 16.50
CA ILE A 431 -31.84 -7.93 16.90
C ILE A 431 -32.15 -8.77 18.16
N GLY A 432 -33.21 -8.44 18.91
CA GLY A 432 -33.83 -9.34 19.89
C GLY A 432 -33.00 -9.73 21.11
N ARG A 433 -31.93 -8.98 21.43
CA ARG A 433 -31.04 -9.25 22.58
C ARG A 433 -31.34 -8.35 23.79
N HIS A 434 -30.90 -8.80 24.96
CA HIS A 434 -31.07 -8.11 26.25
C HIS A 434 -30.08 -6.94 26.48
N GLU A 435 -29.26 -6.57 25.49
CA GLU A 435 -28.22 -5.54 25.60
C GLU A 435 -28.66 -4.23 24.92
N THR A 436 -28.35 -3.09 25.53
CA THR A 436 -28.70 -1.75 25.03
C THR A 436 -27.76 -1.32 23.90
N LEU A 437 -28.12 -1.67 22.67
CA LEU A 437 -27.39 -1.28 21.46
C LEU A 437 -27.34 0.24 21.26
N SER A 438 -26.29 0.72 20.60
CA SER A 438 -26.13 2.15 20.32
C SER A 438 -27.05 2.65 19.20
N GLU A 439 -27.49 3.90 19.34
CA GLU A 439 -28.32 4.63 18.37
C GLU A 439 -27.54 5.77 17.69
N ALA A 440 -26.57 6.35 18.39
CA ALA A 440 -25.76 7.46 17.91
C ALA A 440 -24.31 7.38 18.41
N LEU A 441 -23.43 8.15 17.78
CA LEU A 441 -22.05 8.38 18.12
C LEU A 441 -21.84 9.86 18.45
N LEU A 442 -21.45 10.14 19.69
CA LEU A 442 -21.05 11.45 20.17
C LEU A 442 -19.52 11.60 20.03
N VAL A 443 -19.09 12.61 19.30
CA VAL A 443 -17.70 13.03 19.18
C VAL A 443 -17.49 14.25 20.07
N VAL A 444 -16.59 14.11 21.05
CA VAL A 444 -16.25 15.15 22.03
C VAL A 444 -14.81 15.60 21.79
N PHE A 445 -14.60 16.87 21.42
CA PHE A 445 -13.28 17.48 21.38
C PHE A 445 -13.12 18.49 22.52
N ILE A 446 -12.10 18.26 23.33
CA ILE A 446 -11.67 19.18 24.39
C ILE A 446 -10.46 19.93 23.85
N ASP A 447 -10.63 21.21 23.53
CA ASP A 447 -9.56 22.08 23.06
C ASP A 447 -8.68 22.50 24.23
N ARG A 448 -9.18 23.35 25.14
CA ARG A 448 -8.44 23.86 26.30
C ARG A 448 -9.33 24.13 27.51
N CYS A 449 -8.71 24.25 28.69
CA CYS A 449 -9.32 24.96 29.82
C CYS A 449 -8.64 26.30 30.05
N THR A 450 -9.37 27.27 30.60
CA THR A 450 -8.85 28.58 30.99
C THR A 450 -8.96 28.79 32.50
N ASN A 451 -7.93 29.38 33.10
CA ASN A 451 -7.91 29.85 34.50
C ASN A 451 -8.29 28.79 35.55
N LEU A 452 -7.84 27.54 35.40
CA LEU A 452 -8.12 26.49 36.39
C LEU A 452 -7.58 26.84 37.78
N PRO A 453 -8.33 26.54 38.86
CA PRO A 453 -7.92 26.87 40.22
C PRO A 453 -6.70 26.06 40.67
N SER A 454 -5.89 26.66 41.55
CA SER A 454 -4.76 25.98 42.20
C SER A 454 -5.22 24.91 43.20
N SER A 455 -4.39 23.88 43.42
CA SER A 455 -4.66 22.79 44.36
C SER A 455 -4.91 23.30 45.77
N LYS A 456 -6.04 22.90 46.37
CA LYS A 456 -6.43 23.26 47.74
C LYS A 456 -5.41 22.80 48.80
N LYS A 457 -4.77 21.65 48.56
CA LYS A 457 -3.84 21.01 49.52
C LYS A 457 -2.43 21.60 49.46
N THR A 458 -1.98 22.03 48.27
CA THR A 458 -0.58 22.46 48.08
C THR A 458 -0.42 23.94 47.76
N ARG A 459 -1.50 24.68 47.44
CA ARG A 459 -1.47 26.05 46.90
C ARG A 459 -0.54 26.22 45.69
N ARG A 460 -0.36 25.15 44.92
CA ARG A 460 0.40 25.13 43.65
C ARG A 460 -0.59 24.92 42.51
N GLU A 461 -0.14 25.23 41.30
CA GLU A 461 -0.86 24.95 40.07
C GLU A 461 -1.28 23.46 40.01
N PRO A 462 -2.42 23.12 39.41
CA PRO A 462 -2.90 21.75 39.38
C PRO A 462 -2.11 20.91 38.36
N ASN A 463 -2.27 19.59 38.43
CA ASN A 463 -1.93 18.65 37.35
C ASN A 463 -3.24 18.24 36.64
N PRO A 464 -3.75 19.03 35.68
CA PRO A 464 -5.11 18.86 35.18
C PRO A 464 -5.24 17.69 34.19
N PHE A 465 -6.36 16.97 34.30
CA PHE A 465 -6.89 16.07 33.28
C PHE A 465 -8.42 16.16 33.23
N CYS A 466 -9.03 15.79 32.11
CA CYS A 466 -10.47 15.70 31.97
C CYS A 466 -10.93 14.24 31.98
N ARG A 467 -12.08 14.00 32.61
CA ARG A 467 -12.79 12.72 32.63
C ARG A 467 -14.16 12.92 31.99
N ILE A 468 -14.39 12.26 30.87
CA ILE A 468 -15.57 12.38 30.00
C ILE A 468 -16.48 11.19 30.29
N LYS A 469 -17.74 11.45 30.66
CA LYS A 469 -18.73 10.43 31.02
C LYS A 469 -20.01 10.58 30.21
N VAL A 470 -20.53 9.45 29.74
CA VAL A 470 -21.94 9.28 29.33
C VAL A 470 -22.42 7.97 29.94
N ASP A 471 -23.37 8.06 30.87
CA ASP A 471 -23.84 6.97 31.74
C ASP A 471 -22.68 6.16 32.37
N SER A 472 -22.51 4.90 31.97
CA SER A 472 -21.47 3.98 32.43
C SER A 472 -20.14 4.09 31.67
N THR A 473 -20.12 4.80 30.53
CA THR A 473 -18.91 4.93 29.70
C THR A 473 -18.07 6.09 30.20
N GLU A 474 -16.85 5.81 30.64
CA GLU A 474 -15.85 6.79 31.07
C GLU A 474 -14.62 6.78 30.13
N ARG A 475 -14.15 7.97 29.75
CA ARG A 475 -12.88 8.18 29.03
C ARG A 475 -12.05 9.24 29.78
N LYS A 476 -10.72 9.12 29.75
CA LYS A 476 -9.80 10.04 30.44
C LYS A 476 -8.81 10.65 29.43
N THR A 477 -8.55 11.94 29.54
CA THR A 477 -7.50 12.61 28.75
C THR A 477 -6.09 12.36 29.31
N GLN A 478 -5.08 12.76 28.55
CA GLN A 478 -3.74 13.02 29.08
C GLN A 478 -3.77 13.98 30.28
N THR A 479 -2.76 13.88 31.13
CA THR A 479 -2.59 14.66 32.36
C THR A 479 -1.41 15.61 32.19
N PHE A 480 -1.61 16.91 32.39
CA PHE A 480 -0.54 17.90 32.38
C PHE A 480 0.04 18.11 33.78
N GLU A 481 1.26 18.63 33.88
CA GLU A 481 1.92 18.96 35.15
C GLU A 481 2.01 20.47 35.36
N SER A 482 1.59 20.97 36.54
CA SER A 482 1.61 22.40 36.89
C SER A 482 1.07 23.32 35.78
N GLN A 483 -0.19 23.15 35.37
CA GLN A 483 -0.82 24.00 34.35
C GLN A 483 -2.20 24.49 34.77
N THR A 484 -2.41 25.80 34.68
CA THR A 484 -3.71 26.47 34.91
C THR A 484 -4.50 26.69 33.61
N ASN A 485 -3.84 26.66 32.46
CA ASN A 485 -4.44 26.84 31.13
C ASN A 485 -4.05 25.68 30.19
N PRO A 486 -4.41 24.41 30.51
CA PRO A 486 -4.01 23.25 29.73
C PRO A 486 -4.66 23.24 28.34
N LEU A 487 -3.85 23.02 27.31
CA LEU A 487 -4.27 22.78 25.94
C LEU A 487 -4.36 21.26 25.73
N PHE A 488 -5.57 20.70 25.79
CA PHE A 488 -5.81 19.26 25.72
C PHE A 488 -5.78 18.73 24.28
N GLU A 489 -6.42 19.45 23.35
CA GLU A 489 -6.61 19.06 21.94
C GLU A 489 -7.01 17.58 21.75
N HIS A 490 -7.85 17.06 22.66
CA HIS A 490 -8.16 15.63 22.78
C HIS A 490 -9.54 15.30 22.20
N ILE A 491 -9.61 14.25 21.38
CA ILE A 491 -10.86 13.69 20.83
C ILE A 491 -11.24 12.41 21.56
N SER A 492 -12.52 12.31 21.93
CA SER A 492 -13.12 11.11 22.49
C SER A 492 -14.37 10.73 21.71
N HIS A 493 -14.39 9.50 21.19
CA HIS A 493 -15.54 8.87 20.56
C HIS A 493 -16.36 8.10 21.62
N ILE A 494 -17.65 8.44 21.76
CA ILE A 494 -18.55 7.86 22.76
C ILE A 494 -19.84 7.39 22.08
N LEU A 495 -20.12 6.10 22.15
CA LEU A 495 -21.36 5.52 21.65
C LEU A 495 -22.51 5.79 22.64
N CYS A 496 -23.69 6.11 22.11
CA CYS A 496 -24.87 6.54 22.86
C CYS A 496 -26.07 5.66 22.53
N SER A 497 -26.56 4.90 23.51
CA SER A 497 -27.76 4.06 23.40
C SER A 497 -29.07 4.86 23.32
N ASN A 498 -29.12 6.11 23.81
CA ASN A 498 -30.29 6.98 23.66
C ASN A 498 -29.91 8.47 23.77
N PRO A 499 -29.59 9.15 22.66
CA PRO A 499 -29.16 10.55 22.68
C PRO A 499 -30.22 11.55 23.20
N ILE A 500 -31.50 11.15 23.32
CA ILE A 500 -32.57 12.01 23.84
C ILE A 500 -32.58 12.04 25.38
N GLN A 501 -32.14 10.95 26.03
CA GLN A 501 -32.19 10.79 27.48
C GLN A 501 -30.83 10.97 28.16
N GLN A 502 -29.74 10.64 27.47
CA GLN A 502 -28.39 10.63 28.02
C GLN A 502 -27.80 12.03 28.19
N GLN A 503 -26.85 12.17 29.13
CA GLN A 503 -26.19 13.42 29.47
C GLN A 503 -24.66 13.26 29.38
N LEU A 504 -24.01 14.18 28.67
CA LEU A 504 -22.56 14.34 28.69
C LEU A 504 -22.15 15.04 29.98
N THR A 505 -21.22 14.45 30.73
CA THR A 505 -20.55 15.06 31.88
C THR A 505 -19.04 15.08 31.64
N ILE A 506 -18.39 16.22 31.85
CA ILE A 506 -16.93 16.34 31.82
C ILE A 506 -16.44 16.87 33.17
N GLU A 507 -15.66 16.06 33.88
CA GLU A 507 -15.03 16.42 35.16
C GLU A 507 -13.56 16.78 34.92
N VAL A 508 -13.19 18.04 35.11
CA VAL A 508 -11.80 18.48 35.18
C VAL A 508 -11.26 18.14 36.57
N CYS A 509 -10.17 17.39 36.64
CA CYS A 509 -9.62 16.81 37.84
C CYS A 509 -8.14 17.18 38.02
N ASP A 510 -7.70 17.31 39.26
CA ASP A 510 -6.30 17.53 39.61
C ASP A 510 -5.64 16.22 40.12
N ALA A 511 -4.72 15.66 39.33
CA ALA A 511 -3.96 14.47 39.70
C ALA A 511 -3.08 14.70 40.95
N ARG A 512 -2.58 15.93 41.16
CA ARG A 512 -1.74 16.30 42.31
C ARG A 512 -2.50 16.20 43.64
N SER A 513 -3.82 16.40 43.62
CA SER A 513 -4.67 16.39 44.81
C SER A 513 -5.37 15.05 45.09
N ASN A 514 -4.88 13.95 44.51
CA ASN A 514 -5.52 12.62 44.48
C ASN A 514 -6.81 12.61 43.65
N ASN A 515 -6.70 13.08 42.40
CA ASN A 515 -7.79 13.13 41.41
C ASN A 515 -9.03 13.92 41.87
N GLU A 516 -8.82 14.99 42.65
CA GLU A 516 -9.90 15.86 43.12
C GLU A 516 -10.54 16.62 41.95
N ILE A 517 -11.88 16.67 41.89
CA ILE A 517 -12.60 17.42 40.85
C ILE A 517 -12.45 18.92 41.13
N ILE A 518 -11.87 19.63 40.17
CA ILE A 518 -11.66 21.09 40.22
C ILE A 518 -12.69 21.85 39.37
N GLY A 519 -13.45 21.18 38.50
CA GLY A 519 -14.60 21.75 37.82
C GLY A 519 -15.41 20.71 37.04
N THR A 520 -16.70 20.96 36.82
CA THR A 520 -17.60 20.06 36.10
C THR A 520 -18.40 20.81 35.03
N PHE A 521 -18.43 20.26 33.83
CA PHE A 521 -19.35 20.63 32.75
C PHE A 521 -20.40 19.53 32.55
N GLN A 522 -21.63 19.91 32.23
CA GLN A 522 -22.75 18.98 32.01
C GLN A 522 -23.68 19.51 30.92
N LEU A 523 -24.00 18.65 29.94
CA LEU A 523 -24.85 18.97 28.80
C LEU A 523 -25.76 17.78 28.44
N PRO A 524 -27.10 17.93 28.46
CA PRO A 524 -28.00 16.90 27.93
C PRO A 524 -27.75 16.71 26.44
N ILE A 525 -27.52 15.47 25.98
CA ILE A 525 -27.16 15.18 24.57
C ILE A 525 -28.28 15.62 23.62
N LYS A 526 -29.53 15.62 24.11
CA LYS A 526 -30.69 16.19 23.42
C LYS A 526 -30.45 17.63 22.91
N GLN A 527 -29.73 18.48 23.64
CA GLN A 527 -29.45 19.85 23.20
C GLN A 527 -28.58 19.89 21.94
N ILE A 528 -27.68 18.91 21.77
CA ILE A 528 -26.90 18.73 20.54
C ILE A 528 -27.82 18.22 19.42
N PHE A 529 -28.65 17.21 19.70
CA PHE A 529 -29.64 16.67 18.75
C PHE A 529 -30.65 17.72 18.24
N ASP A 530 -31.05 18.65 19.09
CA ASP A 530 -32.03 19.70 18.76
C ASP A 530 -31.43 20.81 17.86
N SER A 531 -30.10 20.97 17.80
CA SER A 531 -29.40 21.90 16.89
C SER A 531 -29.63 21.59 15.39
N GLU A 532 -29.32 22.53 14.50
CA GLU A 532 -29.58 22.40 13.06
C GLU A 532 -28.67 21.36 12.38
N SER A 533 -27.39 21.33 12.74
CA SER A 533 -26.34 20.48 12.17
C SER A 533 -26.01 19.23 13.00
N MET A 534 -26.61 19.08 14.18
CA MET A 534 -26.14 18.19 15.26
C MET A 534 -24.70 18.47 15.72
N THR A 535 -24.22 19.70 15.52
CA THR A 535 -22.91 20.16 16.01
C THR A 535 -23.06 21.36 16.93
N ILE A 536 -22.13 21.45 17.87
CA ILE A 536 -21.82 22.66 18.62
C ILE A 536 -20.37 22.96 18.31
N ASP A 537 -20.15 24.02 17.53
CA ASP A 537 -18.82 24.48 17.16
C ASP A 537 -18.04 25.02 18.36
N SER A 538 -16.75 25.32 18.16
CA SER A 538 -15.81 25.63 19.23
C SER A 538 -16.31 26.77 20.14
N GLN A 539 -16.80 26.41 21.32
CA GLN A 539 -17.44 27.32 22.26
C GLN A 539 -16.86 27.15 23.67
N ALA A 540 -16.65 28.27 24.36
CA ALA A 540 -16.25 28.29 25.77
C ALA A 540 -17.48 28.12 26.68
N PHE A 541 -17.41 27.14 27.59
CA PHE A 541 -18.44 26.84 28.58
C PHE A 541 -17.91 27.07 30.00
N PRO A 542 -18.67 27.72 30.89
CA PRO A 542 -18.26 27.92 32.28
C PRO A 542 -18.26 26.59 33.05
N LEU A 543 -17.21 26.34 33.84
CA LEU A 543 -17.15 25.18 34.73
C LEU A 543 -17.95 25.44 36.02
N LYS A 544 -18.70 24.43 36.47
CA LYS A 544 -19.47 24.44 37.72
C LYS A 544 -18.74 23.64 38.81
N GLY A 545 -19.17 23.77 40.07
CA GLY A 545 -18.57 23.03 41.19
C GLY A 545 -17.21 23.55 41.66
N LEU A 546 -16.78 24.73 41.17
CA LEU A 546 -15.60 25.44 41.64
C LEU A 546 -15.72 25.76 43.14
N SER A 547 -14.62 25.63 43.89
CA SER A 547 -14.61 25.90 45.33
C SER A 547 -14.58 27.39 45.69
N GLU A 548 -14.22 28.24 44.75
CA GLU A 548 -14.25 29.70 44.86
C GLU A 548 -14.93 30.26 43.59
N PRO A 549 -15.72 31.34 43.69
CA PRO A 549 -16.32 32.00 42.54
C PRO A 549 -15.22 32.78 41.78
N LEU A 550 -14.48 32.06 40.94
CA LEU A 550 -13.49 32.62 40.03
C LEU A 550 -14.18 32.99 38.71
N ASP A 551 -14.13 34.27 38.36
CA ASP A 551 -14.56 34.73 37.04
C ASP A 551 -13.64 34.17 35.95
N ASN A 552 -14.20 33.89 34.76
CA ASN A 552 -13.48 33.47 33.56
C ASN A 552 -12.83 32.07 33.59
N VAL A 553 -13.30 31.15 34.47
CA VAL A 553 -12.93 29.73 34.40
C VAL A 553 -13.82 29.00 33.40
N SER A 554 -13.22 28.47 32.32
CA SER A 554 -13.98 27.84 31.24
C SER A 554 -13.30 26.61 30.65
N ILE A 555 -14.07 25.81 29.93
CA ILE A 555 -13.63 24.72 29.07
C ILE A 555 -14.11 25.00 27.63
N VAL A 556 -13.20 24.97 26.67
CA VAL A 556 -13.51 25.13 25.25
C VAL A 556 -13.75 23.76 24.64
N LEU A 557 -14.94 23.57 24.07
CA LEU A 557 -15.43 22.29 23.55
C LEU A 557 -15.94 22.46 22.12
N ARG A 558 -15.74 21.42 21.30
CA ARG A 558 -16.54 21.15 20.09
C ARG A 558 -17.22 19.81 20.26
N LEU A 559 -18.49 19.73 19.92
CA LEU A 559 -19.31 18.52 20.06
C LEU A 559 -20.03 18.22 18.74
N SER A 560 -20.12 16.94 18.36
CA SER A 560 -20.91 16.48 17.23
C SER A 560 -21.64 15.19 17.59
N LEU A 561 -22.90 15.09 17.21
CA LEU A 561 -23.72 13.90 17.36
C LEU A 561 -24.09 13.36 15.98
N ASN A 562 -23.75 12.10 15.73
CA ASN A 562 -24.05 11.42 14.48
C ASN A 562 -24.94 10.20 14.76
N ILE A 563 -26.09 10.10 14.11
CA ILE A 563 -26.97 8.92 14.24
C ILE A 563 -26.41 7.78 13.38
N LEU A 564 -26.48 6.56 13.89
CA LEU A 564 -26.03 5.37 13.17
C LEU A 564 -27.04 4.98 12.08
N PHE A 565 -26.61 4.92 10.82
CA PHE A 565 -27.46 4.57 9.67
C PHE A 565 -27.05 3.21 9.06
N PRO A 566 -27.95 2.20 9.03
CA PRO A 566 -27.63 0.86 8.52
C PRO A 566 -27.62 0.71 6.99
N GLY A 567 -27.79 1.80 6.22
CA GLY A 567 -27.95 1.76 4.76
C GLY A 567 -26.74 2.24 3.97
N SER A 568 -26.80 2.01 2.65
CA SER A 568 -25.65 2.10 1.73
C SER A 568 -25.23 3.50 1.26
N SER A 569 -25.98 4.55 1.62
CA SER A 569 -25.58 5.94 1.39
C SER A 569 -26.03 6.82 2.55
N SER A 570 -25.13 7.68 3.05
CA SER A 570 -25.60 8.85 3.79
C SER A 570 -26.39 9.74 2.80
N PRO A 571 -27.54 10.31 3.18
CA PRO A 571 -28.40 11.08 2.28
C PRO A 571 -27.84 12.47 1.91
N LEU A 572 -26.52 12.63 1.90
CA LEU A 572 -25.78 13.85 1.54
C LEU A 572 -25.34 13.88 0.07
N SER A 573 -25.50 12.79 -0.69
CA SER A 573 -25.01 12.64 -2.07
C SER A 573 -26.04 12.91 -3.18
N GLU A 574 -27.28 13.27 -2.86
CA GLU A 574 -28.31 13.62 -3.87
C GLU A 574 -28.63 15.13 -3.86
N ILE A 575 -27.78 15.91 -4.55
CA ILE A 575 -28.17 17.21 -5.10
C ILE A 575 -27.99 17.16 -6.62
N SER A 576 -29.02 16.66 -7.29
CA SER A 576 -29.16 16.81 -8.75
C SER A 576 -29.74 18.20 -9.08
N PRO A 577 -29.37 18.81 -10.22
CA PRO A 577 -29.96 20.09 -10.64
C PRO A 577 -31.46 19.95 -10.86
N THR A 578 -32.19 21.01 -10.51
CA THR A 578 -33.61 21.14 -10.86
C THR A 578 -33.81 21.05 -12.36
N ASP A 579 -34.67 20.14 -12.82
CA ASP A 579 -35.28 20.28 -14.13
C ASP A 579 -36.79 20.03 -14.06
N SER A 580 -37.54 21.05 -14.45
CA SER A 580 -39.00 21.00 -14.49
C SER A 580 -39.46 20.52 -15.86
N ASN A 581 -40.05 19.33 -15.96
CA ASN A 581 -41.26 19.14 -16.77
C ASN A 581 -41.99 17.80 -16.55
N LYS A 582 -43.31 17.87 -16.70
CA LYS A 582 -44.31 16.78 -16.68
C LYS A 582 -43.97 15.76 -17.81
N SER A 583 -44.29 14.47 -17.77
CA SER A 583 -45.65 13.92 -17.60
C SER A 583 -45.72 12.37 -17.73
N PHE A 584 -46.66 11.77 -16.99
CA PHE A 584 -47.54 10.63 -17.36
C PHE A 584 -47.03 9.17 -17.48
N ASP A 585 -47.65 8.33 -16.63
CA ASP A 585 -48.26 7.01 -16.88
C ASP A 585 -47.46 5.71 -17.07
N SER A 586 -47.23 5.05 -15.93
CA SER A 586 -47.96 3.84 -15.49
C SER A 586 -47.66 2.43 -16.05
N ASN A 587 -47.81 1.48 -15.11
CA ASN A 587 -48.31 0.11 -15.26
C ASN A 587 -47.35 -1.09 -15.50
N THR A 588 -46.88 -1.59 -14.35
CA THR A 588 -47.10 -2.97 -13.82
C THR A 588 -46.58 -4.25 -14.53
N LYS A 589 -45.92 -5.06 -13.67
CA LYS A 589 -46.26 -6.45 -13.26
C LYS A 589 -45.34 -7.63 -13.67
N SER A 590 -44.82 -8.25 -12.60
CA SER A 590 -44.84 -9.69 -12.27
C SER A 590 -43.97 -10.71 -13.02
N SER A 591 -43.06 -11.33 -12.24
CA SER A 591 -42.98 -12.80 -12.00
C SER A 591 -42.46 -13.70 -13.15
N THR A 592 -41.80 -14.86 -12.95
CA THR A 592 -41.50 -15.67 -11.75
C THR A 592 -40.38 -16.70 -12.08
N ASN A 593 -39.68 -17.17 -11.04
CA ASN A 593 -39.07 -18.50 -10.77
C ASN A 593 -38.81 -19.52 -11.90
N ILE A 594 -37.71 -20.28 -11.74
CA ILE A 594 -37.70 -21.76 -11.63
C ILE A 594 -36.39 -22.23 -10.97
N GLU A 595 -36.49 -23.17 -10.03
CA GLU A 595 -35.37 -23.88 -9.37
C GLU A 595 -34.98 -25.15 -10.17
N GLN A 596 -33.81 -25.77 -9.91
CA GLN A 596 -33.74 -27.11 -9.27
C GLN A 596 -32.32 -27.67 -9.06
N ASN A 597 -32.20 -28.50 -8.01
CA ASN A 597 -31.00 -29.18 -7.49
C ASN A 597 -30.63 -30.48 -8.23
N ILE A 598 -29.37 -30.95 -8.13
CA ILE A 598 -29.00 -32.38 -8.01
C ILE A 598 -27.81 -32.56 -7.03
N THR A 599 -27.74 -33.74 -6.39
CA THR A 599 -26.85 -34.18 -5.30
C THR A 599 -26.32 -35.61 -5.59
N LYS A 600 -25.29 -36.23 -4.97
CA LYS A 600 -24.50 -35.98 -3.74
C LYS A 600 -23.28 -36.95 -3.65
N ASP A 601 -22.53 -36.93 -2.53
CA ASP A 601 -21.81 -38.08 -1.88
C ASP A 601 -20.54 -38.68 -2.57
N SER A 602 -19.51 -39.25 -1.90
CA SER A 602 -19.08 -39.28 -0.47
C SER A 602 -17.73 -40.06 -0.26
N LEU A 603 -17.03 -39.87 0.89
CA LEU A 603 -16.14 -40.84 1.65
C LEU A 603 -14.74 -41.28 1.05
N THR A 604 -13.63 -41.59 1.77
CA THR A 604 -13.05 -41.24 3.11
C THR A 604 -11.60 -41.80 3.31
N GLN A 605 -10.85 -41.31 4.34
CA GLN A 605 -9.73 -41.99 5.09
C GLN A 605 -8.38 -42.24 4.34
N ALA A 606 -7.17 -42.38 4.93
CA ALA A 606 -6.54 -42.11 6.26
C ALA A 606 -5.02 -42.56 6.17
N SER A 607 -4.03 -42.26 7.04
CA SER A 607 -3.72 -41.24 8.08
C SER A 607 -2.29 -41.47 8.66
N SER A 608 -1.72 -40.52 9.45
CA SER A 608 -0.51 -40.66 10.35
C SER A 608 0.88 -40.79 9.69
N GLU A 609 2.06 -40.50 10.28
CA GLU A 609 2.56 -39.60 11.36
C GLU A 609 4.13 -39.62 11.36
N GLY A 610 4.83 -38.74 12.10
CA GLY A 610 6.08 -39.14 12.79
C GLY A 610 7.49 -38.68 12.31
N ALA A 611 7.82 -37.41 12.53
CA ALA A 611 9.06 -36.89 13.16
C ALA A 611 10.51 -37.45 12.94
N SER A 612 11.40 -36.49 12.63
CA SER A 612 12.69 -36.16 13.31
C SER A 612 14.06 -36.77 12.91
N SER A 613 14.98 -35.82 12.61
CA SER A 613 16.39 -35.68 13.09
C SER A 613 17.45 -36.78 12.88
N GLY A 614 18.63 -36.39 12.36
CA GLY A 614 19.87 -37.17 12.51
C GLY A 614 20.95 -36.89 11.44
N LEU A 615 21.98 -36.11 11.78
CA LEU A 615 23.14 -35.82 10.92
C LEU A 615 24.19 -36.95 10.89
N VAL A 616 25.09 -36.84 9.90
CA VAL A 616 26.50 -37.34 9.82
C VAL A 616 26.80 -38.56 8.91
N HIS A 617 27.09 -38.22 7.65
CA HIS A 617 28.19 -38.69 6.79
C HIS A 617 29.16 -39.80 7.31
N GLN A 618 29.29 -40.94 6.61
CA GLN A 618 30.42 -41.23 5.68
C GLN A 618 30.44 -42.66 5.05
N LEU A 619 30.63 -42.68 3.71
CA LEU A 619 31.45 -43.61 2.90
C LEU A 619 31.05 -45.09 2.66
N ILE A 620 30.40 -45.30 1.50
CA ILE A 620 30.73 -46.24 0.39
C ILE A 620 31.06 -47.72 0.70
N SER A 621 30.21 -48.61 0.18
CA SER A 621 30.60 -49.91 -0.41
C SER A 621 29.59 -50.40 -1.46
N HIS A 622 30.05 -51.01 -2.56
CA HIS A 622 29.23 -51.39 -3.74
C HIS A 622 28.40 -52.67 -3.58
N SER A 623 27.20 -52.72 -4.20
CA SER A 623 26.67 -53.86 -4.99
C SER A 623 25.28 -53.56 -5.59
N GLU A 624 25.10 -53.77 -6.89
CA GLU A 624 23.81 -53.74 -7.62
C GLU A 624 23.12 -55.14 -7.63
N PRO A 625 21.99 -55.39 -8.36
CA PRO A 625 20.92 -54.50 -8.87
C PRO A 625 19.50 -54.97 -8.49
N ASP A 626 18.48 -54.09 -8.54
CA ASP A 626 17.33 -54.15 -9.49
C ASP A 626 16.18 -53.18 -9.13
N LYS A 627 15.71 -52.43 -10.15
CA LYS A 627 14.33 -51.95 -10.47
C LYS A 627 13.38 -51.51 -9.32
N SER A 628 12.65 -50.37 -9.39
CA SER A 628 12.53 -49.33 -10.42
C SER A 628 11.60 -48.19 -9.95
N SER A 629 11.93 -46.93 -10.22
CA SER A 629 10.95 -45.84 -10.37
C SER A 629 11.48 -44.78 -11.34
N SER A 630 10.75 -44.56 -12.44
CA SER A 630 11.20 -43.81 -13.61
C SER A 630 10.96 -42.30 -13.52
N PHE A 631 11.94 -41.51 -13.92
CA PHE A 631 11.70 -40.17 -14.46
C PHE A 631 11.11 -40.31 -15.86
N ASP A 632 9.96 -39.68 -16.13
CA ASP A 632 9.35 -39.66 -17.45
C ASP A 632 9.78 -38.37 -18.18
N SER A 633 10.77 -38.48 -19.06
CA SER A 633 11.27 -37.36 -19.87
C SER A 633 11.82 -37.88 -21.20
N LYS A 634 11.79 -37.04 -22.25
CA LYS A 634 12.15 -37.42 -23.63
C LYS A 634 13.63 -37.77 -23.85
N ALA A 635 14.49 -37.67 -22.83
CA ALA A 635 15.89 -38.02 -22.87
C ALA A 635 16.14 -39.37 -22.18
N HIS A 636 16.67 -40.36 -22.92
CA HIS A 636 17.06 -41.64 -22.33
C HIS A 636 18.24 -41.46 -21.36
N PHE A 637 17.97 -41.68 -20.07
CA PHE A 637 18.97 -41.76 -19.01
C PHE A 637 19.78 -43.06 -19.14
N ILE A 638 21.11 -42.95 -19.22
CA ILE A 638 22.01 -44.10 -19.32
C ILE A 638 22.89 -44.12 -18.08
N SER A 639 22.69 -45.08 -17.18
CA SER A 639 23.45 -45.17 -15.93
C SER A 639 24.88 -45.69 -16.12
N ASP A 640 25.07 -46.64 -17.04
CA ASP A 640 26.33 -47.40 -17.19
C ASP A 640 26.74 -47.59 -18.65
N ASP A 641 28.06 -47.76 -18.88
CA ASP A 641 28.77 -47.54 -20.15
C ASP A 641 28.09 -48.24 -21.36
N PRO A 642 27.45 -47.50 -22.30
CA PRO A 642 26.61 -48.08 -23.33
C PRO A 642 27.41 -48.69 -24.48
N ASP A 643 26.92 -49.83 -24.98
CA ASP A 643 27.49 -50.55 -26.12
C ASP A 643 27.50 -49.66 -27.38
N LEU A 644 28.62 -49.66 -28.12
CA LEU A 644 29.08 -48.55 -28.97
C LEU A 644 28.29 -48.32 -30.28
N LYS A 645 27.06 -48.83 -30.38
CA LYS A 645 26.28 -49.00 -31.61
C LYS A 645 24.88 -48.37 -31.61
N SER A 646 24.39 -47.82 -30.49
CA SER A 646 23.01 -47.29 -30.38
C SER A 646 22.87 -45.77 -30.36
N THR A 647 23.96 -44.99 -30.27
CA THR A 647 23.93 -43.51 -30.17
C THR A 647 24.70 -42.84 -31.32
N PRO A 648 24.08 -42.63 -32.50
CA PRO A 648 24.77 -42.16 -33.69
C PRO A 648 25.35 -40.74 -33.59
N TYR A 649 24.85 -39.91 -32.67
CA TYR A 649 25.31 -38.54 -32.42
C TYR A 649 26.25 -38.40 -31.20
N GLY A 650 26.53 -39.50 -30.50
CA GLY A 650 27.38 -39.54 -29.31
C GLY A 650 26.65 -39.30 -27.98
N ILE A 651 27.44 -39.18 -26.91
CA ILE A 651 26.95 -39.01 -25.53
C ILE A 651 27.69 -37.88 -24.80
N ILE A 652 27.03 -37.23 -23.85
CA ILE A 652 27.57 -36.12 -23.04
C ILE A 652 27.41 -36.41 -21.54
N LYS A 653 28.44 -36.08 -20.74
CA LYS A 653 28.41 -36.18 -19.28
C LYS A 653 28.24 -34.80 -18.65
N LEU A 654 27.17 -34.65 -17.87
CA LEU A 654 26.76 -33.39 -17.24
C LEU A 654 26.64 -33.57 -15.72
N GLY A 655 26.95 -32.52 -14.97
CA GLY A 655 26.68 -32.39 -13.53
C GLY A 655 25.73 -31.22 -13.27
N ILE A 656 24.58 -31.44 -12.63
CA ILE A 656 23.58 -30.39 -12.36
C ILE A 656 23.34 -30.29 -10.85
N CYS A 657 23.38 -29.07 -10.28
CA CYS A 657 23.15 -28.81 -8.86
C CYS A 657 22.53 -27.42 -8.64
N TYR A 658 21.74 -27.23 -7.59
CA TYR A 658 21.19 -25.92 -7.22
C TYR A 658 21.61 -25.52 -5.81
N ALA A 659 22.14 -24.31 -5.65
CA ALA A 659 22.61 -23.80 -4.36
C ALA A 659 21.58 -22.84 -3.75
N PHE A 660 20.83 -23.29 -2.75
CA PHE A 660 19.84 -22.47 -2.02
C PHE A 660 20.43 -21.18 -1.42
N SER A 661 21.62 -21.25 -0.83
CA SER A 661 22.27 -20.12 -0.16
C SER A 661 22.66 -18.98 -1.11
N ARG A 662 22.80 -19.27 -2.41
CA ARG A 662 23.13 -18.30 -3.46
C ARG A 662 21.98 -18.03 -4.43
N LYS A 663 20.88 -18.79 -4.33
CA LYS A 663 19.78 -18.83 -5.31
C LYS A 663 20.31 -19.00 -6.74
N SER A 664 21.10 -20.06 -6.97
CA SER A 664 21.79 -20.27 -8.24
C SER A 664 21.81 -21.73 -8.70
N LEU A 665 21.43 -21.97 -9.95
CA LEU A 665 21.65 -23.25 -10.66
C LEU A 665 23.08 -23.30 -11.18
N SER A 666 23.77 -24.42 -10.99
CA SER A 666 25.08 -24.71 -11.57
C SER A 666 25.03 -25.95 -12.46
N VAL A 667 25.59 -25.83 -13.66
CA VAL A 667 25.73 -26.92 -14.65
C VAL A 667 27.20 -27.05 -15.03
N THR A 668 27.78 -28.21 -14.76
CA THR A 668 29.14 -28.60 -15.15
C THR A 668 29.08 -29.47 -16.41
N ILE A 669 29.86 -29.13 -17.42
CA ILE A 669 30.05 -29.98 -18.60
C ILE A 669 31.39 -30.70 -18.46
N HIS A 670 31.36 -32.01 -18.25
CA HIS A 670 32.59 -32.78 -18.09
C HIS A 670 33.21 -33.15 -19.44
N THR A 671 32.53 -33.97 -20.23
CA THR A 671 33.10 -34.56 -21.46
C THR A 671 32.00 -35.08 -22.39
N CYS A 672 32.26 -35.10 -23.69
CA CYS A 672 31.51 -35.91 -24.65
C CYS A 672 32.33 -37.12 -25.10
N LYS A 673 31.65 -38.20 -25.49
CA LYS A 673 32.24 -39.36 -26.17
C LYS A 673 31.52 -39.67 -27.47
N ASN A 674 32.26 -40.21 -28.43
CA ASN A 674 31.77 -40.78 -29.69
C ASN A 674 30.85 -39.81 -30.49
N LEU A 675 31.20 -38.52 -30.52
CA LEU A 675 30.48 -37.54 -31.35
C LEU A 675 30.53 -37.95 -32.83
N ILE A 676 29.48 -37.63 -33.59
CA ILE A 676 29.43 -37.92 -35.02
C ILE A 676 30.49 -37.11 -35.77
N ASN A 677 31.29 -37.75 -36.65
CA ASN A 677 32.16 -36.98 -37.54
C ASN A 677 31.37 -36.49 -38.75
N VAL A 678 31.04 -35.20 -38.77
CA VAL A 678 30.23 -34.56 -39.81
C VAL A 678 31.02 -34.37 -41.13
N HIS A 679 32.35 -34.41 -41.10
CA HIS A 679 33.20 -34.32 -42.29
C HIS A 679 34.02 -35.60 -42.47
N ARG A 680 33.89 -36.27 -43.61
CA ARG A 680 34.52 -37.59 -43.82
C ARG A 680 36.05 -37.56 -43.87
N ASP A 681 36.65 -36.41 -44.15
CA ASP A 681 38.07 -36.28 -44.50
C ASP A 681 38.94 -35.63 -43.41
N ASN A 682 38.36 -34.94 -42.42
CA ASN A 682 39.05 -34.30 -41.29
C ASN A 682 38.37 -34.65 -39.95
N LEU A 683 39.08 -34.49 -38.84
CA LEU A 683 38.47 -34.51 -37.50
C LEU A 683 37.80 -33.15 -37.20
N PRO A 684 36.80 -33.12 -36.30
CA PRO A 684 36.08 -31.91 -35.95
C PRO A 684 36.65 -31.21 -34.70
N ASP A 685 36.25 -29.95 -34.55
CA ASP A 685 36.59 -29.05 -33.44
C ASP A 685 35.33 -28.78 -32.59
N PRO A 686 34.83 -29.77 -31.81
CA PRO A 686 33.58 -29.63 -31.06
C PRO A 686 33.65 -28.54 -30.00
N TYR A 687 32.54 -27.84 -29.84
CA TYR A 687 32.22 -27.00 -28.70
C TYR A 687 30.72 -27.13 -28.37
N ILE A 688 30.34 -26.68 -27.17
CA ILE A 688 28.99 -26.87 -26.65
C ILE A 688 28.38 -25.52 -26.32
N ARG A 689 27.07 -25.39 -26.56
CA ARG A 689 26.24 -24.26 -26.12
C ARG A 689 25.17 -24.75 -25.15
N VAL A 690 24.94 -23.99 -24.09
CA VAL A 690 23.93 -24.28 -23.07
C VAL A 690 22.98 -23.09 -22.97
N TYR A 691 21.69 -23.43 -22.87
CA TYR A 691 20.56 -22.51 -22.83
C TYR A 691 19.61 -22.95 -21.72
N LEU A 692 18.98 -21.98 -21.06
CA LEU A 692 17.91 -22.22 -20.10
C LEU A 692 16.61 -21.68 -20.71
N MET A 693 15.72 -22.59 -21.09
CA MET A 693 14.53 -22.29 -21.87
C MET A 693 13.41 -21.68 -21.01
N PRO A 694 12.64 -20.71 -21.54
CA PRO A 694 12.54 -20.32 -22.96
C PRO A 694 13.52 -19.22 -23.45
N ASP A 695 14.42 -18.70 -22.62
CA ASP A 695 15.22 -17.49 -22.90
C ASP A 695 16.46 -17.72 -23.83
N PHE A 696 16.24 -18.19 -25.07
CA PHE A 696 17.29 -18.52 -26.04
C PHE A 696 18.36 -17.44 -26.29
N LYS A 697 18.00 -16.15 -26.19
CA LYS A 697 18.82 -15.01 -26.66
C LYS A 697 19.57 -14.27 -25.54
N LYS A 698 19.22 -14.46 -24.25
CA LYS A 698 19.76 -13.65 -23.13
C LYS A 698 20.92 -14.33 -22.39
N ASP A 699 20.78 -15.62 -22.10
CA ASP A 699 21.68 -16.38 -21.20
C ASP A 699 22.48 -17.49 -21.91
N LYS A 700 22.80 -17.29 -23.19
CA LYS A 700 23.57 -18.23 -24.01
C LYS A 700 25.01 -18.36 -23.52
N LYS A 701 25.36 -19.52 -22.95
CA LYS A 701 26.73 -19.86 -22.53
C LYS A 701 27.35 -20.87 -23.48
N LYS A 702 28.68 -20.84 -23.63
CA LYS A 702 29.43 -21.74 -24.52
C LYS A 702 30.78 -22.16 -23.94
N THR A 703 31.19 -23.37 -24.23
CA THR A 703 32.56 -23.86 -23.98
C THR A 703 33.52 -23.32 -25.03
N LYS A 704 34.83 -23.52 -24.81
CA LYS A 704 35.85 -23.36 -25.86
C LYS A 704 35.82 -24.56 -26.82
N SER A 705 36.16 -24.34 -28.08
CA SER A 705 36.39 -25.45 -29.03
C SER A 705 37.63 -26.24 -28.64
N ILE A 706 37.54 -27.56 -28.76
CA ILE A 706 38.67 -28.47 -28.56
C ILE A 706 38.98 -29.09 -29.92
N HIS A 707 40.22 -28.91 -30.39
CA HIS A 707 40.57 -29.23 -31.77
C HIS A 707 40.75 -30.75 -32.01
N ASP A 708 40.42 -31.18 -33.22
CA ASP A 708 40.69 -32.53 -33.77
C ASP A 708 40.23 -33.71 -32.88
N THR A 709 39.01 -33.69 -32.34
CA THR A 709 38.52 -34.77 -31.45
C THR A 709 37.03 -35.09 -31.54
N LEU A 710 36.71 -36.38 -31.42
CA LEU A 710 35.34 -36.89 -31.21
C LEU A 710 35.00 -37.16 -29.74
N ASN A 711 35.98 -36.97 -28.83
CA ASN A 711 35.86 -37.23 -27.40
C ASN A 711 36.41 -36.04 -26.57
N PRO A 712 35.83 -34.83 -26.68
CA PRO A 712 36.30 -33.64 -25.97
C PRO A 712 36.06 -33.71 -24.45
N VAL A 713 36.93 -33.07 -23.67
CA VAL A 713 36.85 -32.91 -22.21
C VAL A 713 36.95 -31.43 -21.88
N TYR A 714 35.93 -30.86 -21.23
CA TYR A 714 35.80 -29.42 -21.00
C TYR A 714 36.00 -29.04 -19.53
N ASP A 715 35.31 -29.74 -18.62
CA ASP A 715 35.16 -29.39 -17.19
C ASP A 715 34.75 -27.92 -16.92
N ASP A 716 34.01 -27.32 -17.87
CA ASP A 716 33.48 -25.95 -17.78
C ASP A 716 32.25 -25.90 -16.86
N LEU A 717 32.18 -24.88 -15.99
CA LEU A 717 31.08 -24.63 -15.04
C LEU A 717 30.27 -23.39 -15.44
N PHE A 718 28.95 -23.52 -15.46
CA PHE A 718 28.01 -22.44 -15.80
C PHE A 718 26.99 -22.21 -14.68
N GLU A 719 26.92 -20.99 -14.13
CA GLU A 719 26.01 -20.64 -13.02
C GLU A 719 24.93 -19.59 -13.41
N TRP A 720 23.65 -19.86 -13.17
CA TRP A 720 22.53 -18.93 -13.37
C TRP A 720 21.89 -18.55 -12.04
N SER A 721 21.68 -17.25 -11.80
CA SER A 721 21.06 -16.74 -10.57
C SER A 721 19.54 -16.59 -10.75
N ALA A 722 18.77 -17.57 -10.28
CA ALA A 722 17.31 -17.63 -10.37
C ALA A 722 16.74 -18.43 -9.18
N SER A 723 15.46 -18.26 -8.85
CA SER A 723 14.87 -19.04 -7.75
C SER A 723 14.56 -20.48 -8.18
N LEU A 724 14.52 -21.40 -7.22
CA LEU A 724 14.18 -22.80 -7.49
C LEU A 724 12.77 -22.96 -8.10
N VAL A 725 11.85 -22.03 -7.84
CA VAL A 725 10.50 -22.04 -8.41
C VAL A 725 10.53 -21.69 -9.90
N ASP A 726 11.40 -20.76 -10.29
CA ASP A 726 11.59 -20.35 -11.69
C ASP A 726 12.30 -21.47 -12.47
N ILE A 727 13.39 -22.00 -11.92
CA ILE A 727 14.19 -23.07 -12.53
C ILE A 727 13.37 -24.35 -12.74
N ARG A 728 12.47 -24.70 -11.83
CA ARG A 728 11.55 -25.86 -11.97
C ARG A 728 10.46 -25.66 -13.03
N ARG A 729 10.38 -24.51 -13.68
CA ARG A 729 9.48 -24.24 -14.82
C ARG A 729 10.23 -24.15 -16.15
N GLN A 730 11.52 -24.49 -16.16
CA GLN A 730 12.44 -24.29 -17.29
C GLN A 730 13.08 -25.62 -17.73
N HIS A 731 13.51 -25.66 -18.99
CA HIS A 731 14.23 -26.80 -19.56
C HIS A 731 15.68 -26.39 -19.87
N LEU A 732 16.63 -27.28 -19.62
CA LEU A 732 18.04 -27.09 -19.97
C LEU A 732 18.29 -27.67 -21.36
N TYR A 733 18.51 -26.80 -22.36
CA TYR A 733 18.78 -27.20 -23.74
C TYR A 733 20.26 -27.04 -24.08
N ILE A 734 20.85 -28.08 -24.68
CA ILE A 734 22.29 -28.20 -24.94
C ILE A 734 22.51 -28.65 -26.38
N SER A 735 23.38 -27.95 -27.11
CA SER A 735 23.75 -28.30 -28.48
C SER A 735 25.27 -28.41 -28.65
N VAL A 736 25.71 -29.47 -29.31
CA VAL A 736 27.11 -29.73 -29.66
C VAL A 736 27.31 -29.36 -31.13
N LYS A 737 28.35 -28.56 -31.44
CA LYS A 737 28.60 -27.99 -32.76
C LYS A 737 30.08 -28.07 -33.14
N ASN A 738 30.35 -28.20 -34.44
CA ASN A 738 31.69 -28.09 -35.00
C ASN A 738 32.07 -26.61 -35.22
N ASN A 739 33.33 -26.23 -34.93
CA ASN A 739 33.86 -24.90 -35.20
C ASN A 739 34.85 -24.92 -36.38
N SER A 740 34.35 -24.78 -37.61
CA SER A 740 35.20 -24.86 -38.81
C SER A 740 35.76 -23.48 -39.22
N PRO A 741 37.09 -23.31 -39.43
CA PRO A 741 37.72 -21.99 -39.57
C PRO A 741 37.71 -21.36 -40.98
N LEU A 742 36.97 -21.90 -41.96
CA LEU A 742 37.10 -21.52 -43.37
C LEU A 742 35.76 -21.21 -44.08
N PHE A 743 35.50 -19.91 -44.27
CA PHE A 743 34.80 -19.29 -45.40
C PHE A 743 33.58 -20.01 -46.05
N ASN A 744 32.71 -20.62 -45.25
CA ASN A 744 31.28 -20.77 -45.52
C ASN A 744 30.56 -20.99 -44.18
N GLN A 745 29.69 -20.05 -43.80
CA GLN A 745 29.10 -20.02 -42.45
C GLN A 745 27.84 -20.89 -42.33
N GLU A 746 28.03 -22.20 -42.23
CA GLU A 746 27.04 -23.10 -41.62
C GLU A 746 27.69 -23.86 -40.46
N GLU A 747 27.32 -23.47 -39.22
CA GLU A 747 27.73 -24.17 -38.00
C GLU A 747 27.14 -25.58 -37.97
N THR A 748 27.92 -26.58 -38.39
CA THR A 748 27.43 -27.95 -38.48
C THR A 748 27.15 -28.53 -37.09
N TYR A 749 25.88 -28.87 -36.85
CA TYR A 749 25.41 -29.48 -35.62
C TYR A 749 25.90 -30.93 -35.53
N MET A 750 26.27 -31.36 -34.33
CA MET A 750 26.76 -32.71 -34.04
C MET A 750 25.80 -33.50 -33.16
N GLY A 751 24.88 -32.82 -32.48
CA GLY A 751 23.78 -33.41 -31.72
C GLY A 751 23.20 -32.43 -30.70
N GLU A 752 21.96 -32.66 -30.29
CA GLU A 752 21.23 -31.84 -29.31
C GLU A 752 20.59 -32.66 -28.18
N ILE A 753 20.28 -32.01 -27.06
CA ILE A 753 19.50 -32.58 -25.97
C ILE A 753 18.75 -31.51 -25.18
N GLU A 754 17.54 -31.87 -24.72
CA GLU A 754 16.72 -31.10 -23.79
C GLU A 754 16.50 -31.90 -22.48
N ILE A 755 16.67 -31.25 -21.33
CA ILE A 755 16.54 -31.86 -19.99
C ILE A 755 15.53 -31.06 -19.17
N ASP A 756 14.51 -31.73 -18.64
CA ASP A 756 13.50 -31.14 -17.75
C ASP A 756 14.05 -30.98 -16.31
N LEU A 757 13.88 -29.77 -15.75
CA LEU A 757 14.34 -29.41 -14.40
C LEU A 757 13.22 -29.42 -13.35
N SER A 758 11.97 -29.75 -13.72
CA SER A 758 10.78 -29.74 -12.84
C SER A 758 10.99 -30.50 -11.52
N ASN A 759 11.70 -31.63 -11.59
CA ASN A 759 11.96 -32.53 -10.46
C ASN A 759 13.40 -32.43 -9.92
N LEU A 760 14.07 -31.27 -10.05
CA LEU A 760 15.44 -31.08 -9.56
C LEU A 760 15.51 -31.17 -8.02
N ASP A 761 16.29 -32.14 -7.53
CA ASP A 761 16.64 -32.30 -6.11
C ASP A 761 17.75 -31.30 -5.70
N PRO A 762 17.49 -30.38 -4.76
CA PRO A 762 18.38 -29.25 -4.50
C PRO A 762 19.59 -29.56 -3.58
N GLU A 763 19.70 -30.78 -3.03
CA GLU A 763 20.81 -31.16 -2.13
C GLU A 763 21.74 -32.23 -2.71
N LYS A 764 21.51 -32.67 -3.96
CA LYS A 764 22.26 -33.75 -4.61
C LYS A 764 22.67 -33.36 -6.02
N THR A 765 23.97 -33.24 -6.28
CA THR A 765 24.48 -33.07 -7.64
C THR A 765 24.16 -34.30 -8.47
N SER A 766 23.30 -34.17 -9.49
CA SER A 766 23.07 -35.24 -10.46
C SER A 766 24.20 -35.23 -11.48
N VAL A 767 25.04 -36.27 -11.50
CA VAL A 767 26.09 -36.44 -12.51
C VAL A 767 25.77 -37.69 -13.32
N ALA A 768 25.44 -37.51 -14.61
CA ALA A 768 24.94 -38.60 -15.46
C ALA A 768 25.42 -38.47 -16.91
N TRP A 769 25.34 -39.57 -17.65
CA TRP A 769 25.50 -39.60 -19.11
C TRP A 769 24.15 -39.46 -19.80
N TYR A 770 24.14 -38.68 -20.86
CA TYR A 770 22.96 -38.43 -21.69
C TYR A 770 23.29 -38.66 -23.17
N ALA A 771 22.35 -39.23 -23.92
CA ALA A 771 22.50 -39.45 -25.36
C ALA A 771 22.06 -38.23 -26.17
N LEU A 772 22.86 -37.86 -27.18
CA LEU A 772 22.54 -36.77 -28.10
C LEU A 772 21.61 -37.24 -29.22
N GLN A 773 20.72 -36.34 -29.66
CA GLN A 773 19.69 -36.59 -30.67
C GLN A 773 19.97 -35.84 -31.98
N GLU A 774 19.25 -36.20 -33.03
CA GLU A 774 19.37 -35.60 -34.37
C GLU A 774 18.93 -34.12 -34.36
N PRO A 775 19.73 -33.18 -34.89
CA PRO A 775 19.40 -31.76 -34.88
C PRO A 775 18.29 -31.44 -35.88
N ASN A 776 17.15 -30.95 -35.40
CA ASN A 776 15.99 -30.62 -36.23
C ASN A 776 16.32 -29.57 -37.31
N THR A 777 16.48 -30.01 -38.56
CA THR A 777 16.74 -29.16 -39.72
C THR A 777 15.86 -29.57 -40.91
N SER A 778 14.77 -28.83 -41.14
CA SER A 778 13.80 -29.12 -42.20
C SER A 778 13.43 -27.88 -43.02
N ALA A 779 14.37 -27.41 -43.84
CA ALA A 779 14.07 -26.54 -44.97
C ALA A 779 14.21 -27.32 -46.30
N GLY A 780 13.07 -27.69 -46.90
CA GLY A 780 12.94 -27.86 -48.36
C GLY A 780 13.25 -29.23 -48.99
N GLY A 781 12.20 -30.04 -49.19
CA GLY A 781 12.06 -30.86 -50.42
C GLY A 781 11.57 -32.32 -50.23
N ALA A 782 10.58 -32.82 -50.97
CA ALA A 782 9.74 -32.16 -51.97
C ALA A 782 8.48 -32.96 -52.34
N LYS A 783 7.50 -32.27 -52.96
CA LYS A 783 6.36 -32.76 -53.76
C LYS A 783 5.06 -33.15 -53.03
N GLU A 784 4.44 -32.18 -52.37
CA GLU A 784 2.98 -31.96 -52.51
C GLU A 784 2.55 -30.50 -52.30
N ASP A 785 3.26 -29.70 -51.49
CA ASP A 785 2.81 -28.37 -51.01
C ASP A 785 3.10 -27.13 -51.90
N LEU A 786 2.92 -27.23 -53.22
CA LEU A 786 3.22 -26.12 -54.14
C LEU A 786 2.21 -24.95 -54.15
N GLU A 787 1.17 -24.98 -53.31
CA GLU A 787 0.18 -23.88 -53.18
C GLU A 787 0.29 -23.09 -51.86
N GLN A 788 1.02 -23.56 -50.84
CA GLN A 788 1.07 -22.88 -49.53
C GLN A 788 2.17 -21.80 -49.41
N GLN A 789 3.32 -21.96 -50.09
CA GLN A 789 4.43 -20.98 -49.99
C GLN A 789 4.10 -19.58 -50.55
N GLY A 790 3.18 -19.49 -51.51
CA GLY A 790 2.67 -18.21 -52.03
C GLY A 790 1.80 -17.43 -51.04
N VAL A 791 1.30 -18.08 -49.98
CA VAL A 791 0.51 -17.46 -48.92
C VAL A 791 1.42 -17.00 -47.77
N SER A 792 2.31 -17.86 -47.28
CA SER A 792 3.23 -17.55 -46.17
C SER A 792 4.08 -16.29 -46.44
N SER A 793 4.70 -16.17 -47.63
CA SER A 793 5.50 -14.98 -48.01
C SER A 793 4.69 -13.68 -48.09
N LYS A 794 3.39 -13.74 -48.41
CA LYS A 794 2.49 -12.58 -48.39
C LYS A 794 2.08 -12.22 -46.96
N VAL A 795 1.73 -13.21 -46.16
CA VAL A 795 1.33 -13.04 -44.77
C VAL A 795 2.47 -12.45 -43.95
N ALA A 796 3.71 -12.94 -44.11
CA ALA A 796 4.89 -12.34 -43.49
C ALA A 796 5.12 -10.87 -43.91
N SER A 797 4.89 -10.55 -45.20
CA SER A 797 4.97 -9.15 -45.69
C SER A 797 3.86 -8.26 -45.11
N GLU A 798 2.65 -8.78 -44.93
CA GLU A 798 1.53 -8.04 -44.31
C GLU A 798 1.77 -7.81 -42.80
N TYR A 799 2.38 -8.79 -42.10
CA TYR A 799 2.79 -8.61 -40.71
C TYR A 799 3.97 -7.65 -40.54
N ASP A 800 4.97 -7.66 -41.42
CA ASP A 800 6.08 -6.71 -41.32
C ASP A 800 5.65 -5.27 -41.66
N GLU A 801 4.69 -5.09 -42.58
CA GLU A 801 4.01 -3.81 -42.80
C GLU A 801 3.21 -3.37 -41.55
N ALA A 802 2.51 -4.30 -40.90
CA ALA A 802 1.77 -4.03 -39.66
C ALA A 802 2.70 -3.66 -38.48
N LEU A 803 3.83 -4.36 -38.30
CA LEU A 803 4.86 -4.02 -37.30
C LEU A 803 5.52 -2.67 -37.60
N THR A 804 5.78 -2.37 -38.87
CA THR A 804 6.30 -1.06 -39.28
C THR A 804 5.30 0.05 -39.00
N ASN A 805 4.00 -0.19 -39.22
CA ASN A 805 2.92 0.74 -38.88
C ASN A 805 2.79 0.92 -37.36
N LEU A 806 2.89 -0.15 -36.57
CA LEU A 806 2.92 -0.11 -35.11
C LEU A 806 4.12 0.70 -34.59
N ARG A 807 5.33 0.44 -35.12
CA ARG A 807 6.55 1.21 -34.82
C ARG A 807 6.32 2.69 -35.08
N ASN A 808 5.79 3.05 -36.25
CA ASN A 808 5.54 4.43 -36.62
C ASN A 808 4.50 5.11 -35.71
N LYS A 809 3.44 4.39 -35.30
CA LYS A 809 2.44 4.89 -34.34
C LYS A 809 3.01 5.09 -32.94
N LEU A 810 3.76 4.11 -32.42
CA LEU A 810 4.41 4.21 -31.11
C LEU A 810 5.44 5.34 -31.08
N MET A 811 6.24 5.50 -32.14
CA MET A 811 7.16 6.62 -32.28
C MET A 811 6.43 7.97 -32.40
N ALA A 812 5.30 8.04 -33.12
CA ALA A 812 4.51 9.27 -33.22
C ALA A 812 3.88 9.67 -31.88
N LEU A 813 3.34 8.71 -31.12
CA LEU A 813 2.83 8.94 -29.77
C LEU A 813 3.93 9.37 -28.80
N GLU A 814 5.11 8.73 -28.85
CA GLU A 814 6.25 9.13 -28.02
C GLU A 814 6.76 10.52 -28.41
N ILE A 815 6.76 10.92 -29.70
CA ILE A 815 7.06 12.30 -30.12
C ILE A 815 6.04 13.29 -29.53
N THR A 816 4.74 13.04 -29.66
CA THR A 816 3.70 13.91 -29.07
C THR A 816 3.86 14.03 -27.55
N LEU A 817 4.23 12.96 -26.88
CA LEU A 817 4.46 12.95 -25.43
C LEU A 817 5.76 13.68 -25.05
N VAL A 818 6.80 13.62 -25.87
CA VAL A 818 8.02 14.45 -25.72
C VAL A 818 7.68 15.94 -25.87
N ASP A 819 6.92 16.33 -26.89
CA ASP A 819 6.49 17.72 -27.10
C ASP A 819 5.69 18.24 -25.87
N GLN A 820 4.76 17.42 -25.34
CA GLN A 820 4.00 17.74 -24.13
C GLN A 820 4.86 17.81 -22.86
N LEU A 821 5.88 16.95 -22.75
CA LEU A 821 6.82 16.95 -21.64
C LEU A 821 7.69 18.22 -21.68
N GLU A 822 8.16 18.63 -22.87
CA GLU A 822 8.93 19.87 -23.05
C GLU A 822 8.09 21.11 -22.67
N GLU A 823 6.85 21.22 -23.14
CA GLU A 823 5.92 22.30 -22.75
C GLU A 823 5.65 22.33 -21.23
N THR A 824 5.56 21.14 -20.61
CA THR A 824 5.36 21.01 -19.16
C THR A 824 6.62 21.43 -18.38
N ILE A 825 7.82 21.03 -18.82
CA ILE A 825 9.10 21.43 -18.22
C ILE A 825 9.31 22.95 -18.35
N GLN A 826 9.05 23.54 -19.52
CA GLN A 826 9.12 25.00 -19.71
C GLN A 826 8.12 25.75 -18.82
N THR A 827 6.92 25.20 -18.64
CA THR A 827 5.90 25.77 -17.75
C THR A 827 6.34 25.68 -16.28
N PHE A 828 6.94 24.55 -15.87
CA PHE A 828 7.52 24.37 -14.55
C PHE A 828 8.69 25.33 -14.29
N GLU A 829 9.64 25.44 -15.23
CA GLU A 829 10.77 26.37 -15.17
C GLU A 829 10.29 27.81 -14.95
N ARG A 830 9.33 28.27 -15.76
CA ARG A 830 8.76 29.62 -15.64
C ARG A 830 8.13 29.84 -14.26
N ASN A 831 7.28 28.92 -13.80
CA ASN A 831 6.61 29.03 -12.50
C ASN A 831 7.61 28.99 -11.33
N LEU A 832 8.64 28.13 -11.40
CA LEU A 832 9.69 28.01 -10.39
C LEU A 832 10.59 29.26 -10.37
N GLY A 833 10.94 29.79 -11.54
CA GLY A 833 11.67 31.05 -11.69
C GLY A 833 10.90 32.24 -11.11
N GLU A 834 9.60 32.36 -11.38
CA GLU A 834 8.71 33.35 -10.76
C GLU A 834 8.67 33.21 -9.24
N MET A 835 8.56 31.97 -8.72
CA MET A 835 8.57 31.71 -7.27
C MET A 835 9.90 32.09 -6.61
N VAL A 836 11.04 31.73 -7.22
CA VAL A 836 12.38 32.09 -6.73
C VAL A 836 12.59 33.60 -6.81
N SER A 837 12.09 34.29 -7.84
CA SER A 837 12.13 35.75 -7.95
C SER A 837 11.37 36.41 -6.80
N ASN A 838 10.11 36.00 -6.57
CA ASN A 838 9.27 36.54 -5.49
C ASN A 838 9.89 36.31 -4.10
N PHE A 839 10.44 35.12 -3.86
CA PHE A 839 11.17 34.82 -2.62
C PHE A 839 12.41 35.72 -2.46
N THR A 840 13.15 35.95 -3.55
CA THR A 840 14.37 36.76 -3.54
C THR A 840 14.07 38.25 -3.33
N GLU A 841 12.96 38.77 -3.88
CA GLU A 841 12.46 40.11 -3.57
C GLU A 841 12.05 40.24 -2.10
N SER A 842 11.38 39.23 -1.54
CA SER A 842 11.04 39.18 -0.11
C SER A 842 12.28 39.15 0.79
N MET A 843 13.31 38.37 0.44
CA MET A 843 14.60 38.39 1.15
C MET A 843 15.25 39.78 1.11
N ARG A 844 15.32 40.42 -0.06
CA ARG A 844 15.86 41.79 -0.22
C ARG A 844 15.11 42.80 0.65
N ALA A 845 13.78 42.71 0.70
CA ALA A 845 12.95 43.56 1.56
C ALA A 845 13.28 43.35 3.05
N ASN A 846 13.44 42.10 3.50
CA ASN A 846 13.85 41.80 4.88
C ASN A 846 15.27 42.31 5.19
N PHE A 847 16.21 42.22 4.25
CA PHE A 847 17.54 42.79 4.41
C PHE A 847 17.53 44.33 4.46
N SER A 848 16.62 45.00 3.75
CA SER A 848 16.39 46.45 3.92
C SER A 848 15.98 46.78 5.36
N GLN A 849 15.00 46.04 5.92
CA GLN A 849 14.57 46.23 7.31
C GLN A 849 15.69 45.96 8.32
N ILE A 850 16.53 44.95 8.08
CA ILE A 850 17.71 44.67 8.94
C ILE A 850 18.72 45.83 8.88
N ARG A 851 18.97 46.42 7.70
CA ARG A 851 19.83 47.61 7.57
C ARG A 851 19.24 48.84 8.29
N GLU A 852 17.92 49.02 8.22
CA GLU A 852 17.21 50.10 8.95
C GLU A 852 17.31 49.90 10.48
N LEU A 853 17.12 48.68 10.97
CA LEU A 853 17.29 48.36 12.40
C LEU A 853 18.75 48.52 12.87
N GLN A 854 19.74 48.12 12.06
CA GLN A 854 21.16 48.34 12.36
C GLN A 854 21.50 49.84 12.39
N ALA A 855 20.96 50.64 11.47
CA ALA A 855 21.13 52.10 11.50
C ALA A 855 20.50 52.73 12.76
N TYR A 856 19.28 52.32 13.13
CA TYR A 856 18.61 52.76 14.35
C TYR A 856 19.39 52.34 15.62
N PHE A 857 19.91 51.12 15.65
CA PHE A 857 20.76 50.63 16.75
C PHE A 857 22.04 51.46 16.90
N ASN A 858 22.73 51.74 15.79
CA ASN A 858 23.93 52.57 15.80
C ASN A 858 23.65 54.00 16.30
N ASP A 859 22.59 54.65 15.81
CA ASP A 859 22.21 56.01 16.22
C ASP A 859 21.92 56.10 17.73
N ASN A 860 21.22 55.11 18.29
CA ASN A 860 20.99 55.00 19.72
C ASN A 860 22.29 54.75 20.51
N ILE A 861 23.18 53.87 20.05
CA ILE A 861 24.47 53.62 20.70
C ILE A 861 25.34 54.87 20.68
N VAL A 862 25.46 55.57 19.54
CA VAL A 862 26.22 56.82 19.45
C VAL A 862 25.65 57.86 20.41
N THR A 863 24.32 58.01 20.46
CA THR A 863 23.65 58.93 21.39
C THR A 863 23.95 58.60 22.85
N LEU A 864 23.86 57.33 23.25
CA LEU A 864 24.17 56.87 24.61
C LEU A 864 25.66 57.03 24.96
N CYS A 865 26.56 56.73 24.02
CA CYS A 865 27.99 56.88 24.19
C CYS A 865 28.39 58.34 24.41
N VAL A 866 27.89 59.25 23.57
CA VAL A 866 28.11 60.70 23.70
C VAL A 866 27.56 61.23 25.03
N ALA A 867 26.34 60.86 25.40
CA ALA A 867 25.74 61.25 26.68
C ALA A 867 26.54 60.71 27.89
N THR A 868 27.16 59.53 27.76
CA THR A 868 28.01 58.94 28.80
C THR A 868 29.34 59.71 28.93
N VAL A 869 30.03 60.03 27.81
CA VAL A 869 31.22 60.89 27.83
C VAL A 869 30.92 62.25 28.48
N GLU A 870 29.80 62.88 28.14
CA GLU A 870 29.40 64.17 28.74
C GLU A 870 29.16 64.10 30.24
N ARG A 871 28.70 62.96 30.78
CA ARG A 871 28.54 62.73 32.23
C ARG A 871 29.87 62.43 32.92
N ILE A 872 30.77 61.69 32.28
CA ILE A 872 32.14 61.45 32.77
C ILE A 872 32.89 62.79 32.90
N VAL A 873 32.82 63.65 31.87
CA VAL A 873 33.46 64.98 31.87
C VAL A 873 32.91 65.90 32.96
N LYS A 874 31.65 65.74 33.37
CA LYS A 874 31.02 66.49 34.48
C LYS A 874 31.33 65.89 35.87
N GLY A 875 31.93 64.71 35.96
CA GLY A 875 32.13 63.98 37.22
C GLY A 875 30.85 63.40 37.82
N GLU A 876 29.84 63.10 37.00
CA GLU A 876 28.52 62.57 37.42
C GLU A 876 28.43 61.03 37.42
N LEU A 877 29.58 60.35 37.36
CA LEU A 877 29.74 58.89 37.35
C LEU A 877 30.91 58.53 38.28
N GLU A 878 30.62 57.74 39.32
CA GLU A 878 31.60 57.33 40.35
C GLU A 878 32.22 55.93 40.09
N ASP A 879 31.75 55.22 39.06
CA ASP A 879 32.14 53.83 38.81
C ASP A 879 33.51 53.67 38.13
N GLU A 880 34.32 52.72 38.61
CA GLU A 880 35.58 52.33 37.96
C GLU A 880 35.30 51.52 36.68
N PHE A 881 35.52 52.14 35.52
CA PHE A 881 35.53 51.44 34.24
C PHE A 881 36.73 50.48 34.16
N PRO A 882 36.57 49.25 33.61
CA PRO A 882 37.70 48.41 33.24
C PRO A 882 38.71 49.14 32.36
N ASP A 883 40.00 48.90 32.57
CA ASP A 883 41.08 49.62 31.85
C ASP A 883 40.91 49.54 30.31
N ASP A 884 40.48 48.38 29.79
CA ASP A 884 40.24 48.13 28.36
C ASP A 884 39.15 49.03 27.73
N THR A 885 38.18 49.53 28.51
CA THR A 885 37.12 50.42 27.99
C THR A 885 37.37 51.88 28.31
N ARG A 886 38.29 52.18 29.25
CA ARG A 886 38.65 53.54 29.65
C ARG A 886 39.20 54.37 28.48
N GLU A 887 40.02 53.77 27.62
CA GLU A 887 40.60 54.46 26.45
C GLU A 887 39.53 54.92 25.44
N LEU A 888 38.42 54.19 25.31
CA LEU A 888 37.34 54.52 24.39
C LEU A 888 36.55 55.76 24.81
N PHE A 889 36.42 56.03 26.12
CA PHE A 889 35.68 57.17 26.66
C PHE A 889 36.56 58.40 26.97
N THR A 890 37.79 58.44 26.45
CA THR A 890 38.74 59.55 26.66
C THR A 890 38.23 60.87 26.10
N ASP A 891 37.62 60.84 24.93
CA ASP A 891 37.04 62.00 24.25
C ASP A 891 35.88 61.59 23.32
N LYS A 892 35.12 62.59 22.86
CA LYS A 892 33.91 62.39 22.04
C LYS A 892 34.19 61.87 20.63
N ASP A 893 35.33 62.23 20.05
CA ASP A 893 35.65 61.87 18.67
C ASP A 893 36.14 60.41 18.61
N THR A 894 36.95 59.98 19.58
CA THR A 894 37.43 58.60 19.72
C THR A 894 36.27 57.60 19.85
N ILE A 895 35.30 57.83 20.74
CA ILE A 895 34.14 56.92 20.89
C ILE A 895 33.26 56.91 19.63
N THR A 896 33.06 58.08 18.99
CA THR A 896 32.21 58.21 17.80
C THR A 896 32.83 57.48 16.60
N ASN A 897 34.15 57.59 16.41
CA ASN A 897 34.89 56.87 15.37
C ASN A 897 34.81 55.34 15.60
N ALA A 898 34.95 54.87 16.85
CA ALA A 898 34.81 53.45 17.18
C ALA A 898 33.40 52.91 16.86
N CYS A 899 32.34 53.66 17.19
CA CYS A 899 30.96 53.30 16.82
C CYS A 899 30.77 53.26 15.30
N GLN A 900 31.31 54.23 14.55
CA GLN A 900 31.25 54.23 13.08
C GLN A 900 31.97 53.02 12.46
N THR A 901 33.17 52.66 12.96
CA THR A 901 33.88 51.46 12.50
C THR A 901 33.09 50.17 12.81
N SER A 902 32.42 50.10 13.97
CA SER A 902 31.56 48.97 14.32
C SER A 902 30.36 48.84 13.37
N ASP A 903 29.71 49.95 13.02
CA ASP A 903 28.59 49.97 12.07
C ASP A 903 29.01 49.56 10.64
N GLU A 904 30.18 50.02 10.17
CA GLU A 904 30.74 49.60 8.87
C GLU A 904 30.99 48.08 8.83
N VAL A 905 31.57 47.52 9.89
CA VAL A 905 31.78 46.06 10.03
C VAL A 905 30.45 45.30 10.08
N HIS A 906 29.43 45.83 10.76
CA HIS A 906 28.11 45.20 10.84
C HIS A 906 27.38 45.21 9.50
N ARG A 907 27.35 46.36 8.80
CA ARG A 907 26.76 46.47 7.45
C ARG A 907 27.45 45.56 6.46
N THR A 908 28.79 45.52 6.45
CA THR A 908 29.57 44.62 5.59
C THR A 908 29.19 43.14 5.80
N LYS A 909 28.96 42.71 7.04
CA LYS A 909 28.49 41.34 7.34
C LYS A 909 27.05 41.08 6.86
N ILE A 910 26.18 42.07 6.95
CA ILE A 910 24.79 41.99 6.46
C ILE A 910 24.81 41.84 4.93
N ASP A 911 25.58 42.68 4.23
CA ASP A 911 25.71 42.66 2.78
C ASP A 911 26.30 41.33 2.27
N GLN A 912 27.41 40.86 2.87
CA GLN A 912 28.00 39.54 2.56
C GLN A 912 27.02 38.39 2.74
N ARG A 913 26.13 38.47 3.75
CA ARG A 913 25.15 37.42 4.03
C ARG A 913 23.97 37.45 3.06
N GLU A 914 23.58 38.63 2.56
CA GLU A 914 22.60 38.76 1.48
C GLU A 914 23.14 38.16 0.17
N ASP A 915 24.35 38.55 -0.24
CA ASP A 915 25.02 38.06 -1.44
C ASP A 915 25.20 36.52 -1.41
N GLU A 916 25.60 35.97 -0.27
CA GLU A 916 25.76 34.53 -0.08
C GLU A 916 24.44 33.78 -0.29
N MET A 917 23.33 34.26 0.28
CA MET A 917 22.02 33.60 0.15
C MET A 917 21.43 33.78 -1.25
N PHE A 918 21.61 34.94 -1.88
CA PHE A 918 21.26 35.17 -3.28
C PHE A 918 22.01 34.20 -4.21
N SER A 919 23.35 34.13 -4.07
CA SER A 919 24.18 33.23 -4.89
C SER A 919 23.79 31.77 -4.71
N ARG A 920 23.53 31.33 -3.46
CA ARG A 920 23.09 29.95 -3.17
C ARG A 920 21.77 29.60 -3.87
N ILE A 921 20.75 30.46 -3.81
CA ILE A 921 19.44 30.12 -4.41
C ILE A 921 19.47 30.17 -5.94
N SER A 922 20.20 31.12 -6.54
CA SER A 922 20.40 31.15 -8.00
C SER A 922 21.15 29.92 -8.49
N ASN A 923 22.27 29.55 -7.84
CA ASN A 923 23.04 28.36 -8.21
C ASN A 923 22.23 27.07 -8.04
N TRP A 924 21.40 26.98 -6.99
CA TRP A 924 20.50 25.85 -6.79
C TRP A 924 19.47 25.72 -7.93
N LEU A 925 18.82 26.83 -8.32
CA LEU A 925 17.84 26.83 -9.41
C LEU A 925 18.47 26.38 -10.73
N THR A 926 19.62 26.95 -11.12
CA THR A 926 20.35 26.55 -12.33
C THR A 926 20.74 25.08 -12.29
N THR A 927 21.35 24.63 -11.18
CA THR A 927 21.76 23.22 -11.03
C THR A 927 20.56 22.27 -11.08
N MET A 928 19.40 22.66 -10.54
CA MET A 928 18.18 21.86 -10.60
C MET A 928 17.65 21.73 -12.03
N MET A 929 17.57 22.84 -12.78
CA MET A 929 17.12 22.83 -14.18
C MET A 929 18.06 22.02 -15.08
N ASP A 930 19.38 22.21 -14.97
CA ASP A 930 20.37 21.44 -15.73
C ASP A 930 20.19 19.92 -15.52
N ASN A 931 19.95 19.49 -14.28
CA ASN A 931 19.70 18.08 -13.95
C ASN A 931 18.38 17.55 -14.54
N ILE A 932 17.31 18.36 -14.60
CA ILE A 932 16.03 17.93 -15.19
C ILE A 932 16.20 17.68 -16.69
N HIS A 933 16.82 18.61 -17.42
CA HIS A 933 17.09 18.45 -18.85
C HIS A 933 18.03 17.27 -19.16
N GLU A 934 19.11 17.08 -18.37
CA GLU A 934 20.04 15.97 -18.59
C GLU A 934 19.52 14.60 -18.11
N GLU A 935 18.90 14.50 -16.93
CA GLU A 935 18.48 13.22 -16.32
C GLU A 935 17.09 12.78 -16.77
N GLU A 936 16.10 13.67 -16.74
CA GLU A 936 14.68 13.30 -16.88
C GLU A 936 14.13 13.50 -18.28
N GLU A 937 14.65 14.46 -19.04
CA GLU A 937 14.26 14.69 -20.43
C GLU A 937 15.12 13.84 -21.38
N TYR A 938 16.42 14.15 -21.52
CA TYR A 938 17.27 13.55 -22.54
C TYR A 938 17.46 12.03 -22.37
N LYS A 939 17.80 11.55 -21.16
CA LYS A 939 18.02 10.10 -20.91
C LYS A 939 16.72 9.30 -21.02
N ARG A 940 15.58 9.85 -20.57
CA ARG A 940 14.25 9.21 -20.74
C ARG A 940 13.93 9.01 -22.20
N ASN A 941 13.96 10.08 -22.99
CA ASN A 941 13.54 10.07 -24.40
C ASN A 941 14.39 9.05 -25.18
N ARG A 942 15.70 9.04 -24.95
CA ARG A 942 16.62 8.03 -25.52
C ARG A 942 16.30 6.60 -25.07
N LYS A 943 15.97 6.38 -23.80
CA LYS A 943 15.61 5.05 -23.26
C LYS A 943 14.31 4.53 -23.87
N ARG A 944 13.28 5.38 -24.01
CA ARG A 944 11.98 5.03 -24.60
C ARG A 944 12.07 4.66 -26.08
N ILE A 945 12.85 5.41 -26.87
CA ILE A 945 13.11 5.08 -28.28
C ILE A 945 13.81 3.71 -28.41
N ILE A 946 14.76 3.40 -27.52
CA ILE A 946 15.43 2.08 -27.48
C ILE A 946 14.44 0.97 -27.08
N GLU A 947 13.54 1.23 -26.13
CA GLU A 947 12.49 0.31 -25.68
C GLU A 947 11.50 -0.02 -26.80
N ILE A 948 10.99 1.00 -27.52
CA ILE A 948 10.10 0.83 -28.67
C ILE A 948 10.80 0.01 -29.77
N SER A 949 12.08 0.28 -30.08
CA SER A 949 12.79 -0.55 -31.06
C SER A 949 12.89 -2.00 -30.59
N ARG A 950 13.31 -2.25 -29.34
CA ARG A 950 13.43 -3.60 -28.78
C ARG A 950 12.11 -4.38 -28.78
N LEU A 951 10.98 -3.71 -28.53
CA LEU A 951 9.66 -4.33 -28.60
C LEU A 951 9.32 -4.77 -30.04
N ILE A 952 9.58 -3.90 -31.02
CA ILE A 952 9.35 -4.23 -32.44
C ILE A 952 10.32 -5.33 -32.91
N ASP A 953 11.58 -5.29 -32.48
CA ASP A 953 12.59 -6.30 -32.82
C ASP A 953 12.27 -7.67 -32.15
N TYR A 954 11.66 -7.67 -30.96
CA TYR A 954 11.12 -8.86 -30.29
C TYR A 954 9.91 -9.43 -31.05
N LEU A 955 8.90 -8.60 -31.36
CA LEU A 955 7.69 -9.04 -32.06
C LEU A 955 7.99 -9.51 -33.50
N ARG A 956 8.99 -8.93 -34.17
CA ARG A 956 9.46 -9.43 -35.47
C ARG A 956 10.07 -10.82 -35.33
N ALA A 957 10.90 -11.06 -34.32
CA ALA A 957 11.46 -12.38 -34.08
C ALA A 957 10.38 -13.43 -33.73
N ASP A 958 9.38 -13.06 -32.92
CA ASP A 958 8.25 -13.93 -32.56
C ASP A 958 7.41 -14.31 -33.79
N ILE A 959 7.27 -13.40 -34.78
CA ILE A 959 6.60 -13.66 -36.06
C ILE A 959 7.51 -14.41 -37.06
N GLU A 960 8.84 -14.29 -36.97
CA GLU A 960 9.79 -15.10 -37.74
C GLU A 960 9.88 -16.55 -37.23
N ASP A 961 9.56 -16.78 -35.95
CA ASP A 961 9.52 -18.10 -35.29
C ASP A 961 8.14 -18.82 -35.44
N MET A 962 7.11 -18.16 -36.03
CA MET A 962 5.74 -18.67 -36.27
C MET A 962 5.46 -19.15 -37.72
#